data_AF-A0A9D5PZW7-F1
#
_entry.id   AF-A0A9D5PZW7-F1
#
_cell.length_a   1.000
_cell.length_b   1.000
_cell.length_c   1.000
_cell.angle_alpha   90.00
_cell.angle_beta   90.00
_cell.angle_gamma   90.00
#
_symmetry.space_group_name_H-M   'P 1'
#
loop_
_entity.id
_entity.type
_entity.pdbx_description
1 polymer ?
#
loop_
_entity_poly.entity_id
_entity_poly.type
_entity_poly.pdbx_seq_one_letter_code
_entity_poly.pdbx_strand_id
1 'polypeptide(L)'
;MKRGRQRWQDSYIVRFFVYITNLVYSAIEVGLLGRLFTSYQTSDRLFRTSLFGRAAKAIRIGNSRVYRTVRRNVALAMNRSWLNRFFSGLIYRFCCYSMRTFGAFCVTAGAYSAIMYWLLSVVWQSNSVETSQLFGAASLLVIGILMLFSDTSLGYAISHGLFYNKLLAPLFGVPEETLRTIEKEGKQGYAIAIPLGMVIGAVTALTSPFYLLAGLIAFLLIYLVLSVPEAGVVLVLLVLPFVGFWQNGERWLLFAAALPMISYLGKLLRGKRAFHLEVQDVPVLLMLLFFLLSGISVAGRSAWSVVLPAVLLVGFYFLVVNVIATPSWSRRCRQALVVSAMLSSLVGIVQYLLAVLQTGVLTLSVHSASVHAGFADQTTFAYFLVIAFPFALITFATSTHTDRIWSGFALAAIVAVGVLTWVHSAMISMIVMLLLFLLLFERFSFPFILVGTSLFTTVIATLSAPNKERFLGALRSNSGVAVSRTLSAGDLVGRIFFEKGSGLFARGAGISRLFFGLGSGGIERFCALYTSVPPQEVAASLNFWFYLLIENGVAGVLLPIAFFFLFYQSCFSTMRYGTDRTVRLCSMAGVVMLTGVLIMSIFRYAWYDPAALLVFFAAAAVISAAERHERFRRVTGEFMEDGNRAELEYYG
;
A
#
# COMPACT_ATOMS: atom_id res chain seq x y z
N MET A 1 7.06 -32.57 -19.57
CA MET A 1 8.25 -31.81 -19.11
C MET A 1 9.34 -32.64 -18.39
N LYS A 2 9.08 -33.84 -17.82
CA LYS A 2 10.13 -34.63 -17.12
C LYS A 2 11.26 -35.18 -18.02
N ARG A 3 10.97 -35.60 -19.27
CA ARG A 3 11.99 -36.15 -20.19
C ARG A 3 12.95 -35.12 -20.81
N GLY A 4 12.54 -33.85 -20.95
CA GLY A 4 13.43 -32.76 -21.40
C GLY A 4 14.35 -32.21 -20.31
N ARG A 5 13.96 -32.36 -19.03
CA ARG A 5 14.74 -31.92 -17.85
C ARG A 5 15.98 -32.78 -17.62
N GLN A 6 15.94 -34.07 -17.99
CA GLN A 6 17.08 -35.00 -17.87
C GLN A 6 18.19 -34.70 -18.89
N ARG A 7 17.86 -34.41 -20.17
CA ARG A 7 18.88 -34.17 -21.21
C ARG A 7 19.75 -32.92 -21.01
N TRP A 8 19.26 -31.88 -20.33
CA TRP A 8 20.03 -30.66 -20.07
C TRP A 8 20.87 -30.71 -18.78
N GLN A 9 20.56 -31.62 -17.86
CA GLN A 9 21.33 -31.86 -16.63
C GLN A 9 22.60 -32.68 -16.87
N ASP A 10 22.78 -33.25 -18.07
CA ASP A 10 23.95 -34.06 -18.45
C ASP A 10 25.07 -33.24 -19.11
N SER A 11 24.86 -31.96 -19.39
CA SER A 11 25.92 -31.07 -19.90
C SER A 11 26.94 -30.74 -18.81
N TYR A 12 28.21 -31.11 -19.01
CA TYR A 12 29.33 -30.86 -18.08
C TYR A 12 29.46 -29.39 -17.65
N ILE A 13 29.21 -28.45 -18.58
CA ILE A 13 29.26 -27.00 -18.31
C ILE A 13 28.20 -26.62 -17.27
N VAL A 14 26.97 -27.11 -17.42
CA VAL A 14 25.87 -26.83 -16.49
C VAL A 14 26.17 -27.44 -15.11
N ARG A 15 26.69 -28.67 -15.06
CA ARG A 15 27.10 -29.31 -13.80
C ARG A 15 28.22 -28.55 -13.09
N PHE A 16 29.22 -28.07 -13.81
CA PHE A 16 30.31 -27.26 -13.25
C PHE A 16 29.80 -25.95 -12.65
N PHE A 17 28.92 -25.23 -13.34
CA PHE A 17 28.30 -24.02 -12.80
C PHE A 17 27.39 -24.29 -11.61
N VAL A 18 26.62 -25.39 -11.62
CA VAL A 18 25.83 -25.83 -10.47
C VAL A 18 26.74 -26.15 -9.27
N TYR A 19 27.89 -26.80 -9.51
CA TYR A 19 28.87 -27.08 -8.46
C TYR A 19 29.45 -25.79 -7.86
N ILE A 20 29.92 -24.85 -8.68
CA ILE A 20 30.43 -23.54 -8.19
C ILE A 20 29.34 -22.80 -7.43
N THR A 21 28.11 -22.81 -7.95
CA THR A 21 26.98 -22.14 -7.31
C THR A 21 26.70 -22.77 -5.94
N ASN A 22 26.65 -24.10 -5.84
CA ASN A 22 26.51 -24.79 -4.56
C ASN A 22 27.68 -24.51 -3.59
N LEU A 23 28.90 -24.38 -4.10
CA LEU A 23 30.07 -24.04 -3.30
C LEU A 23 29.95 -22.61 -2.73
N VAL A 24 29.59 -21.63 -3.56
CA VAL A 24 29.33 -20.25 -3.13
C VAL A 24 28.18 -20.18 -2.12
N TYR A 25 27.06 -20.88 -2.38
CA TYR A 25 25.95 -20.94 -1.41
C TYR A 25 26.38 -21.57 -0.10
N SER A 26 27.15 -22.66 -0.13
CA SER A 26 27.64 -23.32 1.09
C SER A 26 28.61 -22.44 1.87
N ALA A 27 29.48 -21.70 1.18
CA ALA A 27 30.40 -20.75 1.80
C ALA A 27 29.66 -19.57 2.43
N ILE A 28 28.62 -19.05 1.76
CA ILE A 28 27.76 -17.99 2.31
C ILE A 28 26.95 -18.52 3.50
N GLU A 29 26.42 -19.74 3.42
CA GLU A 29 25.58 -20.34 4.47
C GLU A 29 26.36 -20.66 5.76
N VAL A 30 27.62 -21.10 5.63
CA VAL A 30 28.50 -21.42 6.76
C VAL A 30 29.24 -20.19 7.29
N GLY A 31 29.46 -19.18 6.43
CA GLY A 31 30.21 -17.96 6.75
C GLY A 31 29.55 -17.02 7.75
N LEU A 32 30.32 -16.02 8.19
CA LEU A 32 29.89 -15.00 9.16
C LEU A 32 28.64 -14.24 8.69
N LEU A 33 28.57 -13.92 7.39
CA LEU A 33 27.40 -13.26 6.79
C LEU A 33 26.16 -14.15 6.84
N GLY A 34 26.27 -15.45 6.55
CA GLY A 34 25.13 -16.38 6.67
C GLY A 34 24.62 -16.50 8.09
N ARG A 35 25.52 -16.59 9.07
CA ARG A 35 25.14 -16.60 10.50
C ARG A 35 24.47 -15.30 10.90
N LEU A 36 25.03 -14.15 10.50
CA LEU A 36 24.53 -12.83 10.83
C LEU A 36 23.17 -12.52 10.15
N PHE A 37 22.94 -12.98 8.93
CA PHE A 37 21.64 -12.82 8.27
C PHE A 37 20.59 -13.86 8.70
N THR A 38 20.97 -14.97 9.32
CA THR A 38 20.02 -16.00 9.78
C THR A 38 19.77 -15.96 11.30
N SER A 39 20.40 -15.05 12.04
CA SER A 39 20.32 -14.90 13.49
C SER A 39 19.14 -14.06 14.00
N TYR A 40 18.08 -13.86 13.19
CA TYR A 40 16.93 -13.05 13.62
C TYR A 40 16.29 -13.56 14.93
N GLN A 41 16.19 -14.88 15.11
CA GLN A 41 15.62 -15.47 16.31
C GLN A 41 16.44 -15.17 17.58
N THR A 42 17.77 -15.13 17.47
CA THR A 42 18.62 -14.74 18.60
C THR A 42 18.46 -13.25 18.92
N SER A 43 18.36 -12.39 17.90
CA SER A 43 18.07 -10.97 18.07
C SER A 43 16.71 -10.75 18.76
N ASP A 44 15.66 -11.48 18.34
CA ASP A 44 14.32 -11.42 18.98
C ASP A 44 14.33 -11.91 20.42
N ARG A 45 15.06 -13.00 20.70
CA ARG A 45 15.20 -13.49 22.07
C ARG A 45 15.91 -12.46 22.97
N LEU A 46 17.00 -11.86 22.50
CA LEU A 46 17.73 -10.82 23.23
C LEU A 46 16.86 -9.58 23.49
N PHE A 47 16.12 -9.15 22.47
CA PHE A 47 15.16 -8.05 22.60
C PHE A 47 14.11 -8.34 23.66
N ARG A 48 13.49 -9.53 23.66
CA ARG A 48 12.48 -9.91 24.67
C ARG A 48 13.03 -9.88 26.11
N THR A 49 14.32 -10.13 26.29
CA THR A 49 14.97 -10.06 27.61
C THR A 49 15.41 -8.66 28.02
N SER A 50 15.54 -7.73 27.06
CA SER A 50 15.96 -6.34 27.27
C SER A 50 14.92 -5.50 28.02
N LEU A 51 15.31 -4.33 28.52
CA LEU A 51 14.40 -3.37 29.18
C LEU A 51 13.22 -2.98 28.29
N PHE A 52 13.46 -2.76 26.99
CA PHE A 52 12.41 -2.48 26.01
C PHE A 52 11.48 -3.68 25.80
N GLY A 53 12.02 -4.90 25.74
CA GLY A 53 11.22 -6.12 25.67
C GLY A 53 10.38 -6.36 26.93
N ARG A 54 10.91 -6.04 28.11
CA ARG A 54 10.19 -6.10 29.38
C ARG A 54 9.08 -5.04 29.44
N ALA A 55 9.33 -3.81 28.98
CA ALA A 55 8.32 -2.76 28.89
C ALA A 55 7.21 -3.13 27.89
N ALA A 56 7.56 -3.64 26.70
CA ALA A 56 6.62 -4.15 25.72
C ALA A 56 5.81 -5.34 26.28
N LYS A 57 6.45 -6.25 27.04
CA LYS A 57 5.78 -7.35 27.74
C LYS A 57 4.85 -6.86 28.85
N ALA A 58 5.20 -5.80 29.56
CA ALA A 58 4.33 -5.18 30.57
C ALA A 58 3.06 -4.58 29.93
N ILE A 59 3.21 -3.92 28.77
CA ILE A 59 2.08 -3.40 27.96
C ILE A 59 1.22 -4.56 27.42
N ARG A 60 1.86 -5.66 26.98
CA ARG A 60 1.17 -6.84 26.42
C ARG A 60 0.41 -7.66 27.47
N ILE A 61 1.04 -7.94 28.61
CA ILE A 61 0.52 -8.87 29.62
C ILE A 61 -0.41 -8.18 30.61
N GLY A 62 -0.33 -6.85 30.78
CA GLY A 62 -1.35 -6.06 31.47
C GLY A 62 -1.89 -6.71 32.75
N ASN A 63 -0.99 -7.30 33.56
CA ASN A 63 -1.37 -8.12 34.71
C ASN A 63 -1.74 -7.26 35.93
N SER A 64 -1.67 -5.93 35.81
CA SER A 64 -2.21 -5.04 36.84
C SER A 64 -3.73 -5.06 36.77
N ARG A 65 -4.39 -5.28 37.92
CA ARG A 65 -5.85 -5.17 38.05
C ARG A 65 -6.36 -3.85 37.42
N VAL A 66 -5.58 -2.77 37.56
CA VAL A 66 -5.87 -1.44 37.01
C VAL A 66 -6.01 -1.47 35.48
N TYR A 67 -5.09 -2.10 34.74
CA TYR A 67 -5.16 -2.15 33.27
C TYR A 67 -6.38 -2.95 32.79
N ARG A 68 -6.66 -4.10 33.42
CA ARG A 68 -7.85 -4.90 33.11
C ARG A 68 -9.13 -4.14 33.44
N THR A 69 -9.19 -3.42 34.57
CA THR A 69 -10.35 -2.61 34.95
C THR A 69 -10.57 -1.44 34.00
N VAL A 70 -9.51 -0.70 33.63
CA VAL A 70 -9.61 0.39 32.64
C VAL A 70 -10.07 -0.14 31.29
N ARG A 71 -9.47 -1.22 30.79
CA ARG A 71 -9.85 -1.86 29.52
C ARG A 71 -11.30 -2.37 29.55
N ARG A 72 -11.73 -3.00 30.65
CA ARG A 72 -13.12 -3.43 30.85
C ARG A 72 -14.07 -2.24 30.90
N ASN A 73 -13.71 -1.15 31.58
CA ASN A 73 -14.54 0.05 31.67
C ASN A 73 -14.65 0.76 30.31
N VAL A 74 -13.55 0.87 29.55
CA VAL A 74 -13.55 1.42 28.20
C VAL A 74 -14.36 0.52 27.25
N ALA A 75 -14.22 -0.81 27.34
CA ALA A 75 -15.01 -1.75 26.57
C ALA A 75 -16.51 -1.65 26.90
N LEU A 76 -16.87 -1.53 28.18
CA LEU A 76 -18.25 -1.33 28.62
C LEU A 76 -18.80 0.04 28.18
N ALA A 77 -18.01 1.11 28.28
CA ALA A 77 -18.38 2.45 27.82
C ALA A 77 -18.58 2.50 26.30
N MET A 78 -17.70 1.87 25.52
CA MET A 78 -17.84 1.77 24.06
C MET A 78 -18.99 0.85 23.63
N ASN A 79 -19.21 -0.28 24.31
CA ASN A 79 -20.36 -1.14 24.03
C ASN A 79 -21.69 -0.46 24.39
N ARG A 80 -21.70 0.36 25.45
CA ARG A 80 -22.83 1.22 25.80
C ARG A 80 -22.90 2.49 24.96
N SER A 81 -21.88 2.81 24.15
CA SER A 81 -21.90 4.02 23.33
C SER A 81 -23.10 3.99 22.39
N TRP A 82 -23.78 5.13 22.32
CA TRP A 82 -24.93 5.31 21.42
C TRP A 82 -24.53 5.03 19.98
N LEU A 83 -23.33 5.45 19.55
CA LEU A 83 -22.80 5.23 18.20
C LEU A 83 -22.74 3.73 17.83
N ASN A 84 -22.16 2.87 18.68
CA ASN A 84 -22.04 1.45 18.34
C ASN A 84 -23.42 0.77 18.24
N ARG A 85 -24.36 1.13 19.13
CA ARG A 85 -25.75 0.64 19.08
C ARG A 85 -26.52 1.19 17.89
N PHE A 86 -26.32 2.46 17.55
CA PHE A 86 -26.93 3.12 16.41
C PHE A 86 -26.45 2.51 15.09
N PHE A 87 -25.14 2.40 14.86
CA PHE A 87 -24.60 1.81 13.62
C PHE A 87 -24.94 0.33 13.49
N SER A 88 -24.76 -0.47 14.54
CA SER A 88 -25.08 -1.91 14.49
C SER A 88 -26.59 -2.14 14.29
N GLY A 89 -27.43 -1.35 14.97
CA GLY A 89 -28.88 -1.41 14.82
C GLY A 89 -29.37 -0.94 13.46
N LEU A 90 -28.77 0.13 12.92
CA LEU A 90 -29.10 0.66 11.60
C LEU A 90 -28.77 -0.38 10.53
N ILE A 91 -27.61 -1.02 10.58
CA ILE A 91 -27.21 -1.97 9.53
C ILE A 91 -27.95 -3.29 9.63
N TYR A 92 -28.20 -3.77 10.84
CA TYR A 92 -29.10 -4.89 11.05
C TYR A 92 -30.46 -4.61 10.38
N ARG A 93 -31.06 -3.45 10.65
CA ARG A 93 -32.32 -3.03 10.01
C ARG A 93 -32.21 -2.91 8.48
N PHE A 94 -31.16 -2.31 7.95
CA PHE A 94 -30.92 -2.21 6.50
C PHE A 94 -30.82 -3.60 5.84
N CYS A 95 -30.16 -4.57 6.49
CA CYS A 95 -30.05 -5.93 5.97
C CYS A 95 -31.37 -6.74 6.07
N CYS A 96 -32.20 -6.45 7.08
CA CYS A 96 -33.51 -7.09 7.29
C CYS A 96 -34.60 -6.62 6.30
N TYR A 97 -34.45 -5.41 5.74
CA TYR A 97 -35.41 -4.88 4.77
C TYR A 97 -35.35 -5.59 3.41
N SER A 98 -36.50 -5.66 2.73
CA SER A 98 -36.60 -6.31 1.40
C SER A 98 -36.02 -5.43 0.30
N MET A 99 -35.43 -6.03 -0.74
CA MET A 99 -34.99 -5.37 -1.98
C MET A 99 -36.06 -4.42 -2.53
N ARG A 100 -37.33 -4.83 -2.46
CA ARG A 100 -38.49 -4.01 -2.86
C ARG A 100 -38.63 -2.68 -2.10
N THR A 101 -38.22 -2.58 -0.83
CA THR A 101 -38.22 -1.30 -0.09
C THR A 101 -37.12 -0.35 -0.57
N PHE A 102 -35.93 -0.88 -0.88
CA PHE A 102 -34.87 -0.12 -1.54
C PHE A 102 -35.25 0.28 -2.96
N GLY A 103 -35.94 -0.59 -3.69
CA GLY A 103 -36.52 -0.29 -5.00
C GLY A 103 -37.50 0.88 -4.92
N ALA A 104 -38.42 0.85 -3.95
CA ALA A 104 -39.35 1.97 -3.72
C ALA A 104 -38.61 3.28 -3.38
N PHE A 105 -37.56 3.22 -2.54
CA PHE A 105 -36.70 4.37 -2.24
C PHE A 105 -36.00 4.92 -3.50
N CYS A 106 -35.39 4.07 -4.31
CA CYS A 106 -34.67 4.49 -5.52
C CYS A 106 -35.63 5.05 -6.58
N VAL A 107 -36.83 4.49 -6.71
CA VAL A 107 -37.86 5.02 -7.64
C VAL A 107 -38.36 6.37 -7.17
N THR A 108 -38.68 6.55 -5.88
CA THR A 108 -39.15 7.85 -5.38
C THR A 108 -38.04 8.90 -5.43
N ALA A 109 -36.80 8.55 -5.07
CA ALA A 109 -35.66 9.43 -5.20
C ALA A 109 -35.39 9.82 -6.66
N GLY A 110 -35.34 8.86 -7.58
CA GLY A 110 -35.11 9.12 -9.01
C GLY A 110 -36.22 9.94 -9.67
N ALA A 111 -37.49 9.67 -9.32
CA ALA A 111 -38.63 10.46 -9.81
C ALA A 111 -38.57 11.91 -9.32
N TYR A 112 -38.30 12.14 -8.03
CA TYR A 112 -38.17 13.49 -7.49
C TYR A 112 -36.93 14.22 -8.03
N SER A 113 -35.82 13.51 -8.25
CA SER A 113 -34.64 14.08 -8.93
C SER A 113 -34.94 14.50 -10.37
N ALA A 114 -35.73 13.71 -11.11
CA ALA A 114 -36.14 14.06 -12.46
C ALA A 114 -37.08 15.28 -12.49
N ILE A 115 -38.02 15.36 -11.53
CA ILE A 115 -38.91 16.52 -11.35
C ILE A 115 -38.09 17.78 -11.01
N MET A 116 -37.12 17.67 -10.10
CA MET A 116 -36.26 18.80 -9.73
C MET A 116 -35.37 19.26 -10.88
N TYR A 117 -34.80 18.33 -11.65
CA TYR A 117 -34.08 18.65 -12.88
C TYR A 117 -34.96 19.46 -13.84
N TRP A 118 -36.18 18.98 -14.09
CA TRP A 118 -37.12 19.64 -14.98
C TRP A 118 -37.49 21.05 -14.50
N LEU A 119 -37.74 21.23 -13.19
CA LEU A 119 -37.99 22.53 -12.59
C LEU A 119 -36.79 23.48 -12.73
N LEU A 120 -35.59 23.01 -12.44
CA LEU A 120 -34.37 23.83 -12.51
C LEU A 120 -34.01 24.22 -13.95
N SER A 121 -34.19 23.31 -14.91
CA SER A 121 -33.83 23.55 -16.32
C SER A 121 -34.89 24.35 -17.07
N VAL A 122 -36.18 24.07 -16.86
CA VAL A 122 -37.28 24.64 -17.65
C VAL A 122 -37.90 25.86 -16.97
N VAL A 123 -38.16 25.78 -15.66
CA VAL A 123 -38.89 26.85 -14.93
C VAL A 123 -37.94 27.93 -14.42
N TRP A 124 -36.80 27.53 -13.84
CA TRP A 124 -35.84 28.48 -13.26
C TRP A 124 -34.72 28.93 -14.20
N GLN A 125 -34.59 28.33 -15.38
CA GLN A 125 -33.57 28.65 -16.39
C GLN A 125 -32.15 28.79 -15.80
N SER A 126 -31.80 27.91 -14.86
CA SER A 126 -30.48 27.93 -14.25
C SER A 126 -29.44 27.36 -15.22
N ASN A 127 -28.43 28.16 -15.59
CA ASN A 127 -27.33 27.75 -16.47
C ASN A 127 -26.39 26.68 -15.86
N SER A 128 -26.66 26.22 -14.64
CA SER A 128 -25.81 25.27 -13.88
C SER A 128 -26.27 23.82 -13.92
N VAL A 129 -27.31 23.50 -14.71
CA VAL A 129 -27.87 22.15 -14.76
C VAL A 129 -27.09 21.28 -15.75
N GLU A 130 -26.25 20.39 -15.23
CA GLU A 130 -25.53 19.39 -16.04
C GLU A 130 -26.46 18.25 -16.49
N THR A 131 -26.29 17.79 -17.74
CA THR A 131 -26.98 16.61 -18.28
C THR A 131 -26.67 15.33 -17.51
N SER A 132 -25.56 15.30 -16.76
CA SER A 132 -25.20 14.22 -15.82
C SER A 132 -26.30 13.95 -14.79
N GLN A 133 -27.05 14.97 -14.36
CA GLN A 133 -28.08 14.83 -13.34
C GLN A 133 -29.30 14.04 -13.85
N LEU A 134 -29.67 14.22 -15.12
CA LEU A 134 -30.74 13.46 -15.77
C LEU A 134 -30.38 11.97 -15.87
N PHE A 135 -29.15 11.67 -16.30
CA PHE A 135 -28.67 10.28 -16.36
C PHE A 135 -28.63 9.63 -14.98
N GLY A 136 -28.22 10.37 -13.95
CA GLY A 136 -28.26 9.92 -12.56
C GLY A 136 -29.69 9.58 -12.10
N ALA A 137 -30.65 10.47 -12.34
CA ALA A 137 -32.06 10.23 -12.01
C ALA A 137 -32.66 9.03 -12.77
N ALA A 138 -32.37 8.93 -14.08
CA ALA A 138 -32.80 7.79 -14.89
C ALA A 138 -32.19 6.46 -14.40
N SER A 139 -30.91 6.46 -14.02
CA SER A 139 -30.25 5.27 -13.49
C SER A 139 -30.87 4.80 -12.17
N LEU A 140 -31.21 5.74 -11.26
CA LEU A 140 -31.90 5.43 -10.02
C LEU A 140 -33.30 4.85 -10.25
N LEU A 141 -34.04 5.38 -11.24
CA LEU A 141 -35.34 4.84 -11.65
C LEU A 141 -35.22 3.42 -12.19
N VAL A 142 -34.28 3.18 -13.12
CA VAL A 142 -34.07 1.84 -13.71
C VAL A 142 -33.65 0.83 -12.64
N ILE A 143 -32.67 1.17 -11.80
CA ILE A 143 -32.22 0.31 -10.69
C ILE A 143 -33.37 0.06 -9.72
N GLY A 144 -34.14 1.10 -9.39
CA GLY A 144 -35.27 1.00 -8.47
C GLY A 144 -36.39 0.09 -8.98
N ILE A 145 -36.74 0.21 -10.27
CA ILE A 145 -37.74 -0.66 -10.91
C ILE A 145 -37.27 -2.12 -10.90
N LEU A 146 -36.00 -2.38 -11.24
CA LEU A 146 -35.45 -3.75 -11.20
C LEU A 146 -35.50 -4.34 -9.78
N MET A 147 -35.24 -3.53 -8.75
CA MET A 147 -35.30 -3.96 -7.35
C MET A 147 -36.74 -4.18 -6.84
N LEU A 148 -37.75 -3.50 -7.39
CA LEU A 148 -39.15 -3.66 -7.00
C LEU A 148 -39.70 -5.07 -7.29
N PHE A 149 -39.13 -5.77 -8.27
CA PHE A 149 -39.55 -7.13 -8.63
C PHE A 149 -38.93 -8.22 -7.73
N SER A 150 -38.05 -7.87 -6.78
CA SER A 150 -37.40 -8.84 -5.89
C SER A 150 -37.89 -8.73 -4.45
N ASP A 151 -38.49 -9.80 -3.94
CA ASP A 151 -39.01 -9.88 -2.56
C ASP A 151 -37.98 -10.45 -1.55
N THR A 152 -36.75 -10.70 -2.00
CA THR A 152 -35.64 -11.17 -1.16
C THR A 152 -35.16 -10.08 -0.19
N SER A 153 -34.64 -10.47 0.99
CA SER A 153 -33.99 -9.50 1.90
C SER A 153 -32.69 -9.00 1.30
N LEU A 154 -32.31 -7.75 1.59
CA LEU A 154 -31.06 -7.19 1.09
C LEU A 154 -29.85 -8.02 1.55
N GLY A 155 -29.85 -8.48 2.80
CA GLY A 155 -28.81 -9.38 3.32
C GLY A 155 -28.69 -10.68 2.52
N TYR A 156 -29.82 -11.30 2.18
CA TYR A 156 -29.85 -12.52 1.37
C TYR A 156 -29.38 -12.26 -0.06
N ALA A 157 -29.86 -11.20 -0.70
CA ALA A 157 -29.49 -10.84 -2.07
C ALA A 157 -28.02 -10.43 -2.20
N ILE A 158 -27.45 -9.75 -1.21
CA ILE A 158 -26.01 -9.49 -1.13
C ILE A 158 -25.29 -10.83 -1.00
N SER A 159 -25.66 -11.70 -0.04
CA SER A 159 -24.96 -12.98 0.17
C SER A 159 -24.98 -13.94 -1.02
N HIS A 160 -25.99 -13.87 -1.89
CA HIS A 160 -26.10 -14.72 -3.09
C HIS A 160 -25.72 -14.01 -4.40
N GLY A 161 -25.41 -12.72 -4.35
CA GLY A 161 -25.07 -11.93 -5.52
C GLY A 161 -23.74 -12.34 -6.15
N LEU A 162 -23.67 -12.31 -7.49
CA LEU A 162 -22.42 -12.57 -8.22
C LEU A 162 -21.28 -11.65 -7.78
N PHE A 163 -21.58 -10.38 -7.48
CA PHE A 163 -20.60 -9.41 -6.98
C PHE A 163 -20.08 -9.77 -5.58
N TYR A 164 -20.93 -10.27 -4.70
CA TYR A 164 -20.50 -10.71 -3.37
C TYR A 164 -19.70 -12.01 -3.48
N ASN A 165 -20.22 -13.04 -4.14
CA ASN A 165 -19.58 -14.35 -4.23
C ASN A 165 -18.28 -14.34 -5.04
N LYS A 166 -18.17 -13.51 -6.09
CA LYS A 166 -16.94 -13.44 -6.92
C LYS A 166 -15.95 -12.36 -6.49
N LEU A 167 -16.40 -11.29 -5.81
CA LEU A 167 -15.55 -10.14 -5.48
C LEU A 167 -15.49 -9.87 -3.98
N LEU A 168 -16.62 -9.63 -3.28
CA LEU A 168 -16.56 -9.24 -1.86
C LEU A 168 -16.17 -10.38 -0.91
N ALA A 169 -16.77 -11.57 -1.01
CA ALA A 169 -16.49 -12.73 -0.18
C ALA A 169 -15.03 -13.23 -0.32
N PRO A 170 -14.47 -13.41 -1.54
CA PRO A 170 -13.08 -13.84 -1.67
C PRO A 170 -12.07 -12.75 -1.24
N LEU A 171 -12.41 -11.46 -1.40
CA LEU A 171 -11.48 -10.35 -1.17
C LEU A 171 -11.55 -9.78 0.26
N PHE A 172 -12.72 -9.86 0.93
CA PHE A 172 -12.95 -9.38 2.30
C PHE A 172 -13.28 -10.48 3.31
N GLY A 173 -13.38 -11.75 2.90
CA GLY A 173 -13.45 -12.89 3.82
C GLY A 173 -14.60 -12.88 4.80
N VAL A 174 -15.72 -12.29 4.43
CA VAL A 174 -16.92 -12.29 5.26
C VAL A 174 -17.50 -13.70 5.22
N PRO A 175 -17.65 -14.40 6.36
CA PRO A 175 -18.21 -15.75 6.38
C PRO A 175 -19.63 -15.74 5.83
N GLU A 176 -19.92 -16.64 4.88
CA GLU A 176 -21.23 -16.78 4.24
C GLU A 176 -22.36 -17.03 5.26
N GLU A 177 -22.04 -17.64 6.39
CA GLU A 177 -22.99 -18.05 7.43
C GLU A 177 -23.57 -16.88 8.21
N THR A 178 -22.80 -15.80 8.44
CA THR A 178 -23.26 -14.62 9.20
C THR A 178 -24.38 -13.83 8.55
N LEU A 179 -24.53 -13.91 7.22
CA LEU A 179 -25.58 -13.21 6.46
C LEU A 179 -26.76 -14.11 6.09
N ARG A 180 -26.60 -15.45 6.20
CA ARG A 180 -27.63 -16.43 5.85
C ARG A 180 -28.80 -16.49 6.85
N THR A 181 -28.61 -16.02 8.09
CA THR A 181 -29.58 -16.16 9.19
C THR A 181 -30.41 -14.90 9.48
N ILE A 182 -30.41 -13.91 8.59
CA ILE A 182 -31.11 -12.64 8.85
C ILE A 182 -32.59 -12.78 8.48
N GLU A 183 -33.44 -12.92 9.51
CA GLU A 183 -34.90 -12.95 9.36
C GLU A 183 -35.44 -11.62 8.82
N LYS A 184 -36.48 -11.71 7.99
CA LYS A 184 -37.10 -10.57 7.32
C LYS A 184 -37.98 -9.77 8.28
N GLU A 185 -37.73 -8.48 8.42
CA GLU A 185 -38.69 -7.59 9.11
C GLU A 185 -39.90 -7.28 8.18
N GLY A 186 -41.09 -7.16 8.77
CA GLY A 186 -42.36 -6.97 8.06
C GLY A 186 -42.47 -5.66 7.26
N LYS A 187 -43.65 -5.43 6.64
CA LYS A 187 -43.96 -4.33 5.69
C LYS A 187 -43.75 -2.88 6.18
N GLN A 188 -43.23 -2.65 7.39
CA GLN A 188 -43.01 -1.33 7.98
C GLN A 188 -41.89 -0.51 7.30
N GLY A 189 -41.00 -1.15 6.52
CA GLY A 189 -39.92 -0.45 5.82
C GLY A 189 -40.36 0.58 4.76
N TYR A 190 -41.52 0.39 4.12
CA TYR A 190 -42.01 1.33 3.09
C TYR A 190 -42.38 2.71 3.66
N ALA A 191 -42.87 2.74 4.90
CA ALA A 191 -43.26 3.97 5.58
C ALA A 191 -42.08 4.92 5.81
N ILE A 192 -40.85 4.38 5.86
CA ILE A 192 -39.62 5.16 6.02
C ILE A 192 -38.96 5.41 4.66
N ALA A 193 -38.91 4.38 3.80
CA ALA A 193 -38.24 4.44 2.50
C ALA A 193 -38.83 5.50 1.54
N ILE A 194 -40.15 5.61 1.44
CA ILE A 194 -40.81 6.56 0.54
C ILE A 194 -40.51 8.02 0.91
N PRO A 195 -40.78 8.48 2.15
CA PRO A 195 -40.48 9.86 2.52
C PRO A 195 -38.98 10.16 2.52
N LEU A 196 -38.11 9.21 2.89
CA LEU A 196 -36.66 9.39 2.80
C LEU A 196 -36.23 9.60 1.33
N GLY A 197 -36.81 8.84 0.39
CA GLY A 197 -36.55 8.97 -1.04
C GLY A 197 -37.03 10.30 -1.60
N MET A 198 -38.17 10.82 -1.14
CA MET A 198 -38.65 12.15 -1.52
C MET A 198 -37.71 13.26 -1.04
N VAL A 199 -37.27 13.21 0.23
CA VAL A 199 -36.33 14.20 0.79
C VAL A 199 -35.01 14.15 0.05
N ILE A 200 -34.47 12.95 -0.17
CA ILE A 200 -33.20 12.77 -0.87
C ILE A 200 -33.30 13.20 -2.34
N GLY A 201 -34.41 12.88 -3.02
CA GLY A 201 -34.70 13.36 -4.37
C GLY A 201 -34.83 14.88 -4.44
N ALA A 202 -35.43 15.52 -3.44
CA ALA A 202 -35.48 16.99 -3.36
C ALA A 202 -34.09 17.61 -3.14
N VAL A 203 -33.25 16.98 -2.30
CA VAL A 203 -31.85 17.43 -2.06
C VAL A 203 -30.99 17.34 -3.32
N THR A 204 -31.36 16.54 -4.32
CA THR A 204 -30.67 16.55 -5.63
C THR A 204 -30.81 17.85 -6.42
N ALA A 205 -31.69 18.76 -6.00
CA ALA A 205 -31.68 20.13 -6.51
C ALA A 205 -30.36 20.87 -6.21
N LEU A 206 -29.64 20.46 -5.14
CA LEU A 206 -28.39 21.07 -4.70
C LEU A 206 -27.15 20.25 -5.11
N THR A 207 -27.31 18.97 -5.44
CA THR A 207 -26.20 18.03 -5.66
C THR A 207 -26.56 16.97 -6.70
N SER A 208 -25.60 16.51 -7.51
CA SER A 208 -25.89 15.50 -8.53
C SER A 208 -26.34 14.16 -7.89
N PRO A 209 -27.30 13.42 -8.51
CA PRO A 209 -27.77 12.13 -7.98
C PRO A 209 -26.67 11.06 -7.89
N PHE A 210 -25.60 11.20 -8.67
CA PHE A 210 -24.44 10.32 -8.60
C PHE A 210 -23.72 10.42 -7.26
N TYR A 211 -23.67 11.59 -6.62
CA TYR A 211 -23.06 11.74 -5.30
C TYR A 211 -23.85 11.00 -4.22
N LEU A 212 -25.18 10.87 -4.34
CA LEU A 212 -25.99 10.08 -3.42
C LEU A 212 -25.70 8.59 -3.53
N LEU A 213 -25.62 8.08 -4.75
CA LEU A 213 -25.32 6.67 -5.02
C LEU A 213 -23.89 6.33 -4.57
N ALA A 214 -22.93 7.21 -4.86
CA ALA A 214 -21.56 7.11 -4.36
C ALA A 214 -21.50 7.20 -2.82
N GLY A 215 -22.30 8.06 -2.20
CA GLY A 215 -22.40 8.21 -0.75
C GLY A 215 -22.91 6.94 -0.06
N LEU A 216 -23.91 6.27 -0.63
CA LEU A 216 -24.44 5.01 -0.10
C LEU A 216 -23.38 3.90 -0.16
N ILE A 217 -22.68 3.77 -1.30
CA ILE A 217 -21.57 2.82 -1.45
C ILE A 217 -20.44 3.14 -0.46
N ALA A 218 -20.05 4.42 -0.34
CA ALA A 218 -19.03 4.86 0.61
C ALA A 218 -19.43 4.56 2.06
N PHE A 219 -20.68 4.76 2.44
CA PHE A 219 -21.20 4.43 3.77
C PHE A 219 -21.06 2.93 4.07
N LEU A 220 -21.44 2.07 3.13
CA LEU A 220 -21.27 0.62 3.26
C LEU A 220 -19.80 0.21 3.38
N LEU A 221 -18.91 0.83 2.59
CA LEU A 221 -17.47 0.57 2.68
C LEU A 221 -16.88 1.04 4.00
N ILE A 222 -17.23 2.24 4.48
CA ILE A 222 -16.79 2.76 5.79
C ILE A 222 -17.23 1.80 6.89
N TYR A 223 -18.48 1.33 6.86
CA TYR A 223 -18.93 0.35 7.83
C TYR A 223 -18.15 -0.97 7.75
N LEU A 224 -17.89 -1.48 6.55
CA LEU A 224 -17.10 -2.70 6.36
C LEU A 224 -15.71 -2.54 6.99
N VAL A 225 -15.05 -1.40 6.77
CA VAL A 225 -13.73 -1.09 7.35
C VAL A 225 -13.77 -0.95 8.88
N LEU A 226 -14.81 -0.32 9.42
CA LEU A 226 -15.01 -0.22 10.87
C LEU A 226 -15.33 -1.58 11.51
N SER A 227 -16.01 -2.45 10.78
CA SER A 227 -16.38 -3.80 11.23
C SER A 227 -15.24 -4.80 11.12
N VAL A 228 -14.41 -4.70 10.08
CA VAL A 228 -13.31 -5.60 9.75
C VAL A 228 -12.11 -4.75 9.28
N PRO A 229 -11.15 -4.37 10.16
CA PRO A 229 -10.01 -3.54 9.78
C PRO A 229 -9.11 -4.22 8.73
N GLU A 230 -9.12 -5.55 8.66
CA GLU A 230 -8.41 -6.36 7.65
C GLU A 230 -8.91 -6.00 6.25
N ALA A 231 -10.23 -5.86 6.08
CA ALA A 231 -10.86 -5.45 4.83
C ALA A 231 -10.45 -4.02 4.45
N GLY A 232 -10.31 -3.13 5.43
CA GLY A 232 -9.81 -1.77 5.20
C GLY A 232 -8.38 -1.72 4.68
N VAL A 233 -7.48 -2.56 5.21
CA VAL A 233 -6.11 -2.67 4.68
C VAL A 233 -6.11 -3.11 3.21
N VAL A 234 -6.90 -4.12 2.88
CA VAL A 234 -7.04 -4.61 1.50
C VAL A 234 -7.60 -3.52 0.58
N LEU A 235 -8.60 -2.76 1.04
CA LEU A 235 -9.20 -1.67 0.27
C LEU A 235 -8.20 -0.54 0.02
N VAL A 236 -7.43 -0.14 1.03
CA VAL A 236 -6.36 0.86 0.88
C VAL A 236 -5.36 0.43 -0.19
N LEU A 237 -4.88 -0.81 -0.14
CA LEU A 237 -3.94 -1.35 -1.15
C LEU A 237 -4.53 -1.39 -2.57
N LEU A 238 -5.85 -1.55 -2.69
CA LEU A 238 -6.55 -1.61 -3.96
C LEU A 238 -6.77 -0.22 -4.58
N VAL A 239 -7.15 0.75 -3.75
CA VAL A 239 -7.48 2.13 -4.18
C VAL A 239 -6.24 3.00 -4.36
N LEU A 240 -5.12 2.65 -3.71
CA LEU A 240 -3.89 3.45 -3.67
C LEU A 240 -3.46 4.07 -5.02
N PRO A 241 -3.32 3.31 -6.12
CA PRO A 241 -2.84 3.89 -7.38
C PRO A 241 -3.89 4.75 -8.10
N PHE A 242 -5.13 4.81 -7.61
CA PHE A 242 -6.19 5.61 -8.20
C PHE A 242 -6.41 6.94 -7.50
N VAL A 243 -5.68 7.18 -6.40
CA VAL A 243 -5.85 8.37 -5.58
C VAL A 243 -5.56 9.66 -6.34
N GLY A 244 -4.56 9.68 -7.22
CA GLY A 244 -4.20 10.89 -7.98
C GLY A 244 -5.23 11.28 -9.05
N PHE A 245 -6.22 10.44 -9.36
CA PHE A 245 -7.33 10.83 -10.24
C PHE A 245 -8.36 11.73 -9.54
N TRP A 246 -8.36 11.77 -8.21
CA TRP A 246 -9.31 12.56 -7.44
C TRP A 246 -8.74 13.93 -7.08
N GLN A 247 -9.61 14.94 -7.10
CA GLN A 247 -9.27 16.26 -6.57
C GLN A 247 -8.90 16.12 -5.07
N ASN A 248 -7.73 16.65 -4.69
CA ASN A 248 -7.14 16.47 -3.36
C ASN A 248 -6.87 15.00 -2.99
N GLY A 249 -6.39 14.18 -3.94
CA GLY A 249 -6.09 12.76 -3.73
C GLY A 249 -5.35 12.45 -2.42
N GLU A 250 -4.29 13.20 -2.11
CA GLU A 250 -3.52 13.00 -0.86
C GLU A 250 -4.39 12.96 0.40
N ARG A 251 -5.42 13.82 0.50
CA ARG A 251 -6.34 13.85 1.64
C ARG A 251 -7.23 12.61 1.68
N TRP A 252 -7.67 12.14 0.52
CA TRP A 252 -8.45 10.91 0.41
C TRP A 252 -7.63 9.68 0.79
N LEU A 253 -6.34 9.64 0.44
CA LEU A 253 -5.43 8.60 0.89
C LEU A 253 -5.27 8.60 2.42
N LEU A 254 -5.07 9.77 3.00
CA LEU A 254 -4.97 9.92 4.46
C LEU A 254 -6.27 9.49 5.15
N PHE A 255 -7.43 9.87 4.61
CA PHE A 255 -8.71 9.41 5.12
C PHE A 255 -8.86 7.88 5.02
N ALA A 256 -8.52 7.30 3.86
CA ALA A 256 -8.58 5.86 3.62
C ALA A 256 -7.63 5.08 4.55
N ALA A 257 -6.44 5.61 4.87
CA ALA A 257 -5.49 5.01 5.81
C ALA A 257 -5.90 5.22 7.29
N ALA A 258 -6.51 6.36 7.62
CA ALA A 258 -6.98 6.67 8.97
C ALA A 258 -8.16 5.80 9.40
N LEU A 259 -9.10 5.51 8.50
CA LEU A 259 -10.29 4.68 8.80
C LEU A 259 -9.95 3.30 9.41
N PRO A 260 -9.13 2.45 8.79
CA PRO A 260 -8.78 1.15 9.36
C PRO A 260 -7.90 1.32 10.60
N MET A 261 -7.11 2.40 10.71
CA MET A 261 -6.36 2.69 11.93
C MET A 261 -7.28 3.02 13.11
N ILE A 262 -8.31 3.85 12.91
CA ILE A 262 -9.33 4.16 13.93
C ILE A 262 -10.11 2.88 14.30
N SER A 263 -10.48 2.06 13.31
CA SER A 263 -11.12 0.76 13.52
C SER A 263 -10.28 -0.16 14.41
N TYR A 264 -8.98 -0.30 14.09
CA TYR A 264 -8.05 -1.11 14.86
C TYR A 264 -7.82 -0.56 16.26
N LEU A 265 -7.57 0.74 16.43
CA LEU A 265 -7.40 1.37 17.73
C LEU A 265 -8.66 1.21 18.58
N GLY A 266 -9.85 1.40 18.00
CA GLY A 266 -11.12 1.15 18.67
C GLY A 266 -11.24 -0.31 19.15
N LYS A 267 -10.82 -1.28 18.34
CA LYS A 267 -10.81 -2.70 18.72
C LYS A 267 -9.72 -3.05 19.75
N LEU A 268 -8.57 -2.39 19.68
CA LEU A 268 -7.47 -2.51 20.64
C LEU A 268 -7.92 -2.01 22.03
N LEU A 269 -8.56 -0.83 22.08
CA LEU A 269 -9.13 -0.25 23.30
C LEU A 269 -10.26 -1.11 23.89
N ARG A 270 -11.12 -1.70 23.04
CA ARG A 270 -12.14 -2.68 23.45
C ARG A 270 -11.56 -4.01 23.92
N GLY A 271 -10.28 -4.25 23.66
CA GLY A 271 -9.65 -5.50 23.99
C GLY A 271 -9.99 -6.68 23.11
N LYS A 272 -10.48 -6.45 21.89
CA LYS A 272 -10.74 -7.52 20.92
C LYS A 272 -9.50 -7.89 20.11
N ARG A 273 -8.39 -7.15 20.30
CA ARG A 273 -7.11 -7.32 19.62
C ARG A 273 -5.98 -7.03 20.60
N ALA A 274 -4.81 -7.60 20.35
CA ALA A 274 -3.59 -7.31 21.09
C ALA A 274 -2.51 -6.72 20.17
N PHE A 275 -1.84 -5.67 20.65
CA PHE A 275 -0.69 -5.08 19.98
C PHE A 275 0.57 -5.86 20.31
N HIS A 276 1.34 -6.19 19.28
CA HIS A 276 2.55 -6.97 19.41
C HIS A 276 3.68 -6.30 18.64
N LEU A 277 4.83 -6.25 19.28
CA LEU A 277 6.06 -5.68 18.75
C LEU A 277 7.13 -6.77 18.68
N GLU A 278 7.79 -6.85 17.52
CA GLU A 278 9.02 -7.62 17.30
C GLU A 278 10.22 -6.68 17.11
N VAL A 279 11.44 -7.21 17.07
CA VAL A 279 12.67 -6.39 16.96
C VAL A 279 12.68 -5.55 15.69
N GLN A 280 12.24 -6.11 14.57
CA GLN A 280 12.18 -5.38 13.30
C GLN A 280 11.26 -4.16 13.35
N ASP A 281 10.30 -4.12 14.28
CA ASP A 281 9.35 -3.02 14.41
C ASP A 281 9.95 -1.84 15.21
N VAL A 282 11.04 -2.07 15.95
CA VAL A 282 11.67 -1.05 16.82
C VAL A 282 12.25 0.12 16.02
N PRO A 283 13.05 -0.08 14.95
CA PRO A 283 13.53 1.06 14.16
C PRO A 283 12.39 1.88 13.53
N VAL A 284 11.30 1.23 13.11
CA VAL A 284 10.12 1.92 12.57
C VAL A 284 9.43 2.76 13.65
N LEU A 285 9.35 2.24 14.88
CA LEU A 285 8.80 2.97 16.04
C LEU A 285 9.67 4.18 16.38
N LEU A 286 10.99 4.02 16.36
CA LEU A 286 11.94 5.11 16.56
C LEU A 286 11.83 6.16 15.45
N MET A 287 11.61 5.73 14.20
CA MET A 287 11.38 6.64 13.08
C MET A 287 10.09 7.45 13.24
N LEU A 288 9.00 6.82 13.70
CA LEU A 288 7.76 7.52 14.05
C LEU A 288 7.96 8.54 15.17
N LEU A 289 8.68 8.16 16.23
CA LEU A 289 9.01 9.06 17.33
C LEU A 289 9.85 10.23 16.82
N PHE A 290 10.82 9.95 15.96
CA PHE A 290 11.67 10.97 15.35
C PHE A 290 10.86 11.95 14.49
N PHE A 291 9.95 11.46 13.64
CA PHE A 291 9.05 12.33 12.88
C PHE A 291 8.17 13.19 13.80
N LEU A 292 7.59 12.63 14.85
CA LEU A 292 6.82 13.39 15.84
C LEU A 292 7.66 14.48 16.51
N LEU A 293 8.89 14.16 16.91
CA LEU A 293 9.82 15.13 17.52
C LEU A 293 10.25 16.20 16.51
N SER A 294 10.38 15.85 15.22
CA SER A 294 10.71 16.80 14.15
C SER A 294 9.62 17.89 13.97
N GLY A 295 8.36 17.57 14.29
CA GLY A 295 7.27 18.56 14.27
C GLY A 295 7.34 19.59 15.39
N ILE A 296 8.11 19.31 16.45
CA ILE A 296 8.36 20.24 17.56
C ILE A 296 9.53 21.18 17.22
N SER A 297 10.43 20.77 16.32
CA SER A 297 11.61 21.54 15.92
C SER A 297 11.35 22.55 14.80
N VAL A 298 11.61 23.84 15.09
CA VAL A 298 11.85 25.00 14.20
C VAL A 298 10.69 25.43 13.26
N ALA A 299 9.77 24.57 12.89
CA ALA A 299 8.65 24.92 12.01
C ALA A 299 7.39 25.22 12.84
N GLY A 300 6.77 26.39 12.64
CA GLY A 300 5.53 26.81 13.32
C GLY A 300 4.32 25.91 13.05
N ARG A 301 3.08 26.42 13.24
CA ARG A 301 1.82 25.65 13.05
C ARG A 301 1.73 24.87 11.72
N SER A 302 2.46 25.27 10.68
CA SER A 302 2.55 24.59 9.38
C SER A 302 3.47 23.34 9.33
N ALA A 303 4.19 22.99 10.40
CA ALA A 303 4.98 21.75 10.45
C ALA A 303 4.10 20.51 10.63
N TRP A 304 3.08 20.65 11.48
CA TRP A 304 2.16 19.59 11.85
C TRP A 304 1.34 19.07 10.66
N SER A 305 1.12 19.90 9.64
CA SER A 305 0.44 19.47 8.41
C SER A 305 1.25 18.51 7.55
N VAL A 306 2.57 18.40 7.74
CA VAL A 306 3.44 17.44 7.03
C VAL A 306 3.76 16.24 7.93
N VAL A 307 4.03 16.51 9.21
CA VAL A 307 4.41 15.47 10.18
C VAL A 307 3.27 14.50 10.48
N LEU A 308 2.04 14.98 10.69
CA LEU A 308 0.91 14.11 11.03
C LEU A 308 0.58 13.11 9.89
N PRO A 309 0.53 13.52 8.61
CA PRO A 309 0.46 12.58 7.49
C PRO A 309 1.58 11.54 7.49
N ALA A 310 2.85 11.95 7.62
CA ALA A 310 3.97 11.01 7.61
C ALA A 310 3.86 9.97 8.74
N VAL A 311 3.49 10.43 9.96
CA VAL A 311 3.28 9.56 11.12
C VAL A 311 2.13 8.58 10.90
N LEU A 312 1.03 9.02 10.29
CA LEU A 312 -0.10 8.15 9.95
C LEU A 312 0.30 7.07 8.95
N LEU A 313 1.00 7.45 7.88
CA LEU A 313 1.36 6.57 6.77
C LEU A 313 2.43 5.55 7.16
N VAL A 314 3.45 5.97 7.93
CA VAL A 314 4.42 5.06 8.53
C VAL A 314 3.73 4.20 9.60
N GLY A 315 2.82 4.78 10.39
CA GLY A 315 2.04 4.07 11.40
C GLY A 315 1.18 2.94 10.80
N PHE A 316 0.82 3.06 9.53
CA PHE A 316 0.12 2.01 8.78
C PHE A 316 0.91 0.69 8.74
N TYR A 317 2.25 0.73 8.83
CA TYR A 317 3.07 -0.48 9.01
C TYR A 317 2.59 -1.32 10.21
N PHE A 318 2.45 -0.68 11.38
CA PHE A 318 2.03 -1.35 12.60
C PHE A 318 0.60 -1.86 12.55
N LEU A 319 -0.27 -1.13 11.86
CA LEU A 319 -1.64 -1.56 11.59
C LEU A 319 -1.63 -2.89 10.83
N VAL A 320 -0.94 -2.92 9.68
CA VAL A 320 -0.90 -4.08 8.78
C VAL A 320 -0.28 -5.30 9.48
N VAL A 321 0.87 -5.14 10.16
CA VAL A 321 1.55 -6.24 10.88
C VAL A 321 0.66 -6.88 11.96
N ASN A 322 -0.18 -6.08 12.63
CA ASN A 322 -1.01 -6.58 13.73
C ASN A 322 -2.41 -7.02 13.30
N VAL A 323 -2.93 -6.49 12.19
CA VAL A 323 -4.25 -6.84 11.64
C VAL A 323 -4.19 -8.13 10.81
N ILE A 324 -3.15 -8.31 10.00
CA ILE A 324 -3.00 -9.50 9.15
C ILE A 324 -2.56 -10.70 10.01
N ALA A 325 -3.55 -11.44 10.47
CA ALA A 325 -3.38 -12.54 11.43
C ALA A 325 -3.19 -13.92 10.78
N THR A 326 -3.79 -14.13 9.61
CA THR A 326 -3.93 -15.45 8.96
C THR A 326 -3.28 -15.46 7.56
N PRO A 327 -2.90 -16.65 7.05
CA PRO A 327 -2.32 -16.76 5.71
C PRO A 327 -3.31 -16.38 4.61
N SER A 328 -4.61 -16.57 4.84
CA SER A 328 -5.68 -16.16 3.92
C SER A 328 -5.73 -14.64 3.74
N TRP A 329 -5.66 -13.87 4.83
CA TRP A 329 -5.58 -12.40 4.78
C TRP A 329 -4.30 -11.90 4.14
N SER A 330 -3.15 -12.53 4.45
CA SER A 330 -1.88 -12.19 3.78
C SER A 330 -1.97 -12.41 2.26
N ARG A 331 -2.58 -13.52 1.81
CA ARG A 331 -2.81 -13.80 0.39
C ARG A 331 -3.68 -12.73 -0.26
N ARG A 332 -4.77 -12.31 0.39
CA ARG A 332 -5.66 -11.24 -0.12
C ARG A 332 -4.94 -9.91 -0.28
N CYS A 333 -4.11 -9.50 0.68
CA CYS A 333 -3.32 -8.28 0.56
C CYS A 333 -2.32 -8.33 -0.61
N ARG A 334 -1.64 -9.47 -0.81
CA ARG A 334 -0.75 -9.66 -1.97
C ARG A 334 -1.52 -9.59 -3.29
N GLN A 335 -2.67 -10.26 -3.36
CA GLN A 335 -3.52 -10.22 -4.55
C GLN A 335 -4.06 -8.82 -4.82
N ALA A 336 -4.48 -8.08 -3.80
CA ALA A 336 -4.95 -6.70 -3.94
C ALA A 336 -3.85 -5.78 -4.49
N LEU A 337 -2.61 -5.93 -4.02
CA LEU A 337 -1.46 -5.17 -4.51
C LEU A 337 -1.14 -5.50 -5.98
N VAL A 338 -1.18 -6.78 -6.37
CA VAL A 338 -0.96 -7.20 -7.77
C VAL A 338 -2.09 -6.74 -8.68
N VAL A 339 -3.35 -6.83 -8.22
CA VAL A 339 -4.52 -6.39 -8.99
C VAL A 339 -4.49 -4.87 -9.16
N SER A 340 -4.17 -4.11 -8.12
CA SER A 340 -4.07 -2.64 -8.23
C SER A 340 -2.90 -2.21 -9.13
N ALA A 341 -1.77 -2.92 -9.07
CA ALA A 341 -0.66 -2.73 -10.00
C ALA A 341 -1.02 -3.08 -11.45
N MET A 342 -1.77 -4.15 -11.67
CA MET A 342 -2.26 -4.53 -13.00
C MET A 342 -3.23 -3.50 -13.56
N LEU A 343 -4.22 -3.06 -12.78
CA LEU A 343 -5.21 -2.09 -13.23
C LEU A 343 -4.57 -0.72 -13.51
N SER A 344 -3.67 -0.25 -12.64
CA SER A 344 -2.92 0.99 -12.90
C SER A 344 -1.98 0.87 -14.10
N SER A 345 -1.38 -0.30 -14.32
CA SER A 345 -0.63 -0.56 -15.55
C SER A 345 -1.51 -0.46 -16.79
N LEU A 346 -2.72 -1.05 -16.79
CA LEU A 346 -3.65 -0.93 -17.91
C LEU A 346 -4.04 0.54 -18.18
N VAL A 347 -4.32 1.31 -17.12
CA VAL A 347 -4.57 2.75 -17.26
C VAL A 347 -3.35 3.48 -17.80
N GLY A 348 -2.14 3.09 -17.39
CA GLY A 348 -0.89 3.63 -17.91
C GLY A 348 -0.66 3.35 -19.40
N ILE A 349 -1.02 2.16 -19.89
CA ILE A 349 -1.00 1.84 -21.32
C ILE A 349 -1.97 2.74 -22.09
N VAL A 350 -3.18 2.92 -21.56
CA VAL A 350 -4.18 3.83 -22.17
C VAL A 350 -3.67 5.27 -22.18
N GLN A 351 -3.07 5.74 -21.08
CA GLN A 351 -2.47 7.08 -21.00
C GLN A 351 -1.37 7.28 -22.05
N TYR A 352 -0.51 6.27 -22.24
CA TYR A 352 0.52 6.30 -23.28
C TYR A 352 -0.10 6.37 -24.68
N LEU A 353 -1.09 5.52 -24.98
CA LEU A 353 -1.77 5.51 -26.28
C LEU A 353 -2.47 6.84 -26.59
N LEU A 354 -3.15 7.44 -25.60
CA LEU A 354 -3.78 8.74 -25.76
C LEU A 354 -2.75 9.86 -26.01
N ALA A 355 -1.61 9.83 -25.32
CA ALA A 355 -0.53 10.79 -25.52
C ALA A 355 0.07 10.69 -26.95
N VAL A 356 0.23 9.48 -27.47
CA VAL A 356 0.69 9.24 -28.85
C VAL A 356 -0.34 9.75 -29.87
N LEU A 357 -1.63 9.51 -29.63
CA LEU A 357 -2.71 9.98 -30.52
C LEU A 357 -2.82 11.50 -30.58
N GLN A 358 -2.61 12.20 -29.46
CA GLN A 358 -2.67 13.67 -29.40
C GLN A 358 -1.50 14.35 -30.09
N THR A 359 -0.31 13.74 -30.04
CA THR A 359 0.91 14.36 -30.57
C THR A 359 1.16 14.03 -32.04
N GLY A 360 0.50 13.02 -32.61
CA GLY A 360 0.55 12.68 -34.04
C GLY A 360 1.92 12.23 -34.56
N VAL A 361 2.93 12.16 -33.70
CA VAL A 361 4.30 11.80 -34.06
C VAL A 361 4.76 10.65 -33.16
N LEU A 362 5.14 9.52 -33.79
CA LEU A 362 5.80 8.36 -33.17
C LEU A 362 7.27 8.65 -32.80
N THR A 363 7.64 9.90 -32.51
CA THR A 363 9.03 10.23 -32.15
C THR A 363 9.25 10.01 -30.67
N LEU A 364 10.17 9.08 -30.37
CA LEU A 364 10.74 8.75 -29.06
C LEU A 364 11.36 9.93 -28.26
N SER A 365 11.21 11.17 -28.72
CA SER A 365 11.91 12.34 -28.18
C SER A 365 11.08 13.19 -27.23
N VAL A 366 9.80 12.87 -27.01
CA VAL A 366 8.90 13.73 -26.24
C VAL A 366 8.76 13.21 -24.81
N HIS A 367 9.49 13.83 -23.88
CA HIS A 367 9.31 13.66 -22.42
C HIS A 367 7.88 13.96 -21.93
N SER A 368 7.00 14.50 -22.79
CA SER A 368 5.58 14.75 -22.52
C SER A 368 4.69 13.50 -22.62
N ALA A 369 5.16 12.38 -23.15
CA ALA A 369 4.42 11.10 -23.24
C ALA A 369 4.67 10.17 -22.03
N SER A 370 5.01 10.77 -20.90
CA SER A 370 5.46 10.08 -19.70
C SER A 370 4.25 9.56 -18.90
N VAL A 371 4.23 8.26 -18.59
CA VAL A 371 3.09 7.56 -17.96
C VAL A 371 3.14 7.71 -16.44
N HIS A 372 2.13 8.36 -15.86
CA HIS A 372 2.05 8.66 -14.42
C HIS A 372 1.00 7.81 -13.67
N ALA A 373 0.08 7.16 -14.41
CA ALA A 373 -1.05 6.33 -13.97
C ALA A 373 -1.47 6.51 -12.49
N GLY A 374 -1.96 7.72 -12.17
CA GLY A 374 -2.63 8.05 -10.91
C GLY A 374 -1.71 8.43 -9.73
N PHE A 375 -0.41 8.61 -9.96
CA PHE A 375 0.53 9.16 -8.98
C PHE A 375 0.94 10.59 -9.34
N ALA A 376 1.57 11.30 -8.40
CA ALA A 376 2.04 12.67 -8.62
C ALA A 376 3.03 12.74 -9.78
N ASP A 377 3.99 11.81 -9.81
CA ASP A 377 5.10 11.79 -10.76
C ASP A 377 5.37 10.41 -11.37
N GLN A 378 6.00 10.41 -12.54
CA GLN A 378 6.41 9.20 -13.27
C GLN A 378 7.35 8.32 -12.43
N THR A 379 8.17 8.95 -11.60
CA THR A 379 9.13 8.33 -10.68
C THR A 379 8.42 7.58 -9.56
N THR A 380 7.40 8.18 -8.96
CA THR A 380 6.58 7.55 -7.92
C THR A 380 5.80 6.37 -8.48
N PHE A 381 5.22 6.50 -9.67
CA PHE A 381 4.53 5.38 -10.30
C PHE A 381 5.49 4.22 -10.59
N ALA A 382 6.68 4.51 -11.12
CA ALA A 382 7.71 3.49 -11.34
C ALA A 382 8.16 2.83 -10.02
N TYR A 383 8.24 3.59 -8.92
CA TYR A 383 8.54 3.08 -7.59
C TYR A 383 7.47 2.11 -7.07
N PHE A 384 6.18 2.43 -7.29
CA PHE A 384 5.08 1.52 -6.98
C PHE A 384 5.16 0.22 -7.77
N LEU A 385 5.45 0.28 -9.08
CA LEU A 385 5.62 -0.91 -9.91
C LEU A 385 6.82 -1.77 -9.45
N VAL A 386 7.93 -1.15 -9.05
CA VAL A 386 9.10 -1.84 -8.48
C VAL A 386 8.70 -2.61 -7.21
N ILE A 387 7.88 -2.03 -6.33
CA ILE A 387 7.39 -2.72 -5.14
C ILE A 387 6.41 -3.85 -5.48
N ALA A 388 5.54 -3.65 -6.46
CA ALA A 388 4.53 -4.64 -6.85
C ALA A 388 5.08 -5.84 -7.63
N PHE A 389 6.16 -5.64 -8.38
CA PHE A 389 6.80 -6.64 -9.21
C PHE A 389 7.12 -7.98 -8.50
N PRO A 390 7.79 -8.00 -7.33
CA PRO A 390 8.08 -9.26 -6.63
C PRO A 390 6.82 -9.98 -6.13
N PHE A 391 5.75 -9.26 -5.79
CA PHE A 391 4.47 -9.90 -5.46
C PHE A 391 3.83 -10.55 -6.69
N ALA A 392 3.93 -9.92 -7.87
CA ALA A 392 3.47 -10.50 -9.13
C ALA A 392 4.27 -11.76 -9.51
N LEU A 393 5.57 -11.79 -9.24
CA LEU A 393 6.41 -12.98 -9.43
C LEU A 393 5.98 -14.14 -8.53
N ILE A 394 5.68 -13.89 -7.25
CA ILE A 394 5.19 -14.97 -6.35
C ILE A 394 3.82 -15.45 -6.78
N THR A 395 2.88 -14.55 -7.11
CA THR A 395 1.54 -14.98 -7.51
C THR A 395 1.59 -15.81 -8.78
N PHE A 396 2.48 -15.49 -9.72
CA PHE A 396 2.77 -16.33 -10.88
C PHE A 396 3.43 -17.68 -10.52
N ALA A 397 4.32 -17.69 -9.53
CA ALA A 397 5.01 -18.92 -9.11
C ALA A 397 4.11 -19.88 -8.28
N THR A 398 3.07 -19.34 -7.64
CA THR A 398 2.14 -20.08 -6.77
C THR A 398 0.80 -20.39 -7.43
N SER A 399 0.52 -19.85 -8.61
CA SER A 399 -0.75 -20.02 -9.31
C SER A 399 -0.94 -21.42 -9.90
N THR A 400 -2.19 -21.84 -9.98
CA THR A 400 -2.61 -23.05 -10.70
C THR A 400 -2.56 -22.81 -12.22
N HIS A 401 -2.66 -23.87 -13.04
CA HIS A 401 -2.53 -23.75 -14.51
C HIS A 401 -3.47 -22.70 -15.15
N THR A 402 -4.70 -22.55 -14.63
CA THR A 402 -5.68 -21.56 -15.12
C THR A 402 -5.35 -20.15 -14.63
N ASP A 403 -4.99 -20.00 -13.35
CA ASP A 403 -4.64 -18.71 -12.75
C ASP A 403 -3.27 -18.18 -13.22
N ARG A 404 -2.47 -19.06 -13.83
CA ARG A 404 -1.16 -18.74 -14.37
C ARG A 404 -1.22 -17.80 -15.57
N ILE A 405 -2.29 -17.87 -16.36
CA ILE A 405 -2.51 -16.96 -17.50
C ILE A 405 -2.75 -15.54 -16.97
N TRP A 406 -3.67 -15.39 -16.01
CA TRP A 406 -3.98 -14.09 -15.41
C TRP A 406 -2.80 -13.48 -14.65
N SER A 407 -2.10 -14.27 -13.85
CA SER A 407 -0.88 -13.81 -13.16
C SER A 407 0.27 -13.50 -14.12
N GLY A 408 0.40 -14.24 -15.23
CA GLY A 408 1.35 -13.95 -16.29
C GLY A 408 1.02 -12.66 -17.04
N PHE A 409 -0.26 -12.41 -17.31
CA PHE A 409 -0.74 -11.16 -17.89
C PHE A 409 -0.48 -9.97 -16.97
N ALA A 410 -0.76 -10.09 -15.67
CA ALA A 410 -0.46 -9.06 -14.69
C ALA A 410 1.04 -8.74 -14.65
N LEU A 411 1.89 -9.76 -14.64
CA LEU A 411 3.35 -9.59 -14.68
C LEU A 411 3.81 -8.89 -15.97
N ALA A 412 3.29 -9.30 -17.13
CA ALA A 412 3.62 -8.69 -18.41
C ALA A 412 3.17 -7.23 -18.48
N ALA A 413 1.99 -6.90 -17.96
CA ALA A 413 1.49 -5.53 -17.90
C ALA A 413 2.38 -4.63 -17.03
N ILE A 414 2.77 -5.12 -15.84
CA ILE A 414 3.67 -4.39 -14.91
C ILE A 414 5.02 -4.12 -15.58
N VAL A 415 5.60 -5.12 -16.26
CA VAL A 415 6.90 -4.97 -16.95
C VAL A 415 6.78 -4.02 -18.14
N ALA A 416 5.75 -4.18 -18.97
CA ALA A 416 5.54 -3.32 -20.14
C ALA A 416 5.42 -1.86 -19.72
N VAL A 417 4.61 -1.57 -18.70
CA VAL A 417 4.44 -0.20 -18.21
C VAL A 417 5.66 0.30 -17.47
N GLY A 418 6.36 -0.55 -16.72
CA GLY A 418 7.66 -0.22 -16.14
C GLY A 418 8.65 0.30 -17.19
N VAL A 419 8.64 -0.27 -18.40
CA VAL A 419 9.43 0.23 -19.53
C VAL A 419 8.87 1.53 -20.10
N LEU A 420 7.54 1.63 -20.26
CA LEU A 420 6.88 2.86 -20.75
C LEU A 420 7.01 4.05 -19.78
N THR A 421 7.36 3.81 -18.51
CA THR A 421 7.70 4.90 -17.59
C THR A 421 9.03 5.58 -17.92
N TRP A 422 9.87 5.07 -18.82
CA TRP A 422 11.17 5.69 -19.15
C TRP A 422 12.10 5.98 -17.94
N VAL A 423 11.77 5.47 -16.74
CA VAL A 423 12.57 5.64 -15.53
C VAL A 423 13.64 4.55 -15.51
N HIS A 424 14.82 4.90 -16.04
CA HIS A 424 15.95 3.98 -16.16
C HIS A 424 16.32 3.27 -14.85
N SER A 425 16.26 3.97 -13.71
CA SER A 425 16.56 3.38 -12.40
C SER A 425 15.55 2.31 -12.00
N ALA A 426 14.28 2.45 -12.35
CA ALA A 426 13.24 1.46 -12.09
C ALA A 426 13.42 0.22 -12.99
N MET A 427 13.80 0.41 -14.26
CA MET A 427 14.10 -0.71 -15.16
C MET A 427 15.26 -1.55 -14.63
N ILE A 428 16.39 -0.91 -14.27
CA ILE A 428 17.56 -1.58 -13.68
C ILE A 428 17.14 -2.36 -12.42
N SER A 429 16.32 -1.73 -11.56
CA SER A 429 15.82 -2.35 -10.34
C SER A 429 14.99 -3.59 -10.64
N MET A 430 14.05 -3.54 -11.59
CA MET A 430 13.22 -4.69 -11.99
C MET A 430 14.03 -5.89 -12.48
N ILE A 431 15.16 -5.62 -13.14
CA ILE A 431 16.00 -6.69 -13.68
C ILE A 431 16.85 -7.32 -12.60
N VAL A 432 17.48 -6.51 -11.75
CA VAL A 432 18.19 -7.04 -10.60
C VAL A 432 17.23 -7.82 -9.72
N MET A 433 15.98 -7.36 -9.56
CA MET A 433 14.93 -8.10 -8.87
C MET A 433 14.61 -9.44 -9.54
N LEU A 434 14.44 -9.48 -10.87
CA LEU A 434 14.17 -10.72 -11.60
C LEU A 434 15.33 -11.71 -11.46
N LEU A 435 16.57 -11.25 -11.62
CA LEU A 435 17.78 -12.05 -11.46
C LEU A 435 17.90 -12.60 -10.03
N LEU A 436 17.66 -11.75 -9.03
CA LEU A 436 17.68 -12.16 -7.62
C LEU A 436 16.57 -13.17 -7.31
N PHE A 437 15.36 -12.96 -7.84
CA PHE A 437 14.24 -13.88 -7.64
C PHE A 437 14.53 -15.24 -8.26
N LEU A 438 15.05 -15.28 -9.49
CA LEU A 438 15.44 -16.52 -10.15
C LEU A 438 16.54 -17.25 -9.37
N LEU A 439 17.53 -16.51 -8.86
CA LEU A 439 18.62 -17.03 -8.04
C LEU A 439 18.10 -17.64 -6.72
N LEU A 440 17.06 -17.06 -6.12
CA LEU A 440 16.48 -17.56 -4.86
C LEU A 440 15.47 -18.70 -5.07
N PHE A 441 14.69 -18.70 -6.17
CA PHE A 441 13.52 -19.58 -6.37
C PHE A 441 13.88 -21.02 -6.73
N GLU A 442 14.80 -21.16 -7.66
CA GLU A 442 15.28 -22.41 -8.17
C GLU A 442 16.79 -22.22 -8.07
N ARG A 443 17.55 -23.08 -7.36
CA ARG A 443 19.04 -23.01 -7.25
C ARG A 443 19.71 -23.25 -8.63
N PHE A 444 19.17 -22.63 -9.66
CA PHE A 444 19.47 -22.80 -11.05
C PHE A 444 20.58 -21.84 -11.41
N SER A 445 21.48 -22.42 -12.17
CA SER A 445 22.85 -22.00 -12.32
C SER A 445 22.99 -20.63 -13.00
N PHE A 446 24.10 -19.98 -12.65
CA PHE A 446 24.73 -18.81 -13.26
C PHE A 446 24.54 -18.60 -14.80
N PRO A 447 24.41 -19.63 -15.67
CA PRO A 447 24.19 -19.44 -17.11
C PRO A 447 22.94 -18.65 -17.48
N PHE A 448 21.83 -18.77 -16.74
CA PHE A 448 20.61 -17.99 -17.03
C PHE A 448 20.78 -16.51 -16.65
N ILE A 449 21.63 -16.21 -15.68
CA ILE A 449 22.01 -14.83 -15.31
C ILE A 449 22.86 -14.22 -16.42
N LEU A 450 23.81 -14.98 -17.00
CA LEU A 450 24.63 -14.56 -18.14
C LEU A 450 23.79 -14.35 -19.41
N VAL A 451 22.87 -15.26 -19.73
CA VAL A 451 21.98 -15.12 -20.90
C VAL A 451 20.94 -14.02 -20.69
N GLY A 452 20.41 -13.87 -19.47
CA GLY A 452 19.48 -12.79 -19.12
C GLY A 452 20.15 -11.41 -19.16
N THR A 453 21.38 -11.30 -18.66
CA THR A 453 22.18 -10.07 -18.73
C THR A 453 22.61 -9.75 -20.16
N SER A 454 22.96 -10.75 -20.97
CA SER A 454 23.31 -10.53 -22.39
C SER A 454 22.11 -10.08 -23.21
N LEU A 455 20.95 -10.73 -23.06
CA LEU A 455 19.69 -10.34 -23.70
C LEU A 455 19.26 -8.93 -23.27
N PHE A 456 19.49 -8.58 -22.00
CA PHE A 456 19.23 -7.26 -21.47
C PHE A 456 20.15 -6.17 -22.04
N THR A 457 21.47 -6.43 -22.11
CA THR A 457 22.40 -5.50 -22.76
C THR A 457 22.03 -5.27 -24.23
N THR A 458 21.57 -6.29 -24.93
CA THR A 458 21.08 -6.13 -26.31
C THR A 458 19.78 -5.35 -26.38
N VAL A 459 18.80 -5.61 -25.51
CA VAL A 459 17.50 -4.92 -25.53
C VAL A 459 17.65 -3.43 -25.16
N ILE A 460 18.45 -3.10 -24.14
CA ILE A 460 18.80 -1.71 -23.82
C ILE A 460 19.62 -1.07 -24.93
N ALA A 461 20.61 -1.77 -25.50
CA ALA A 461 21.40 -1.21 -26.59
C ALA A 461 20.56 -0.93 -27.83
N THR A 462 19.54 -1.74 -28.10
CA THR A 462 18.60 -1.53 -29.22
C THR A 462 17.56 -0.43 -28.94
N LEU A 463 17.05 -0.33 -27.70
CA LEU A 463 16.11 0.74 -27.31
C LEU A 463 16.80 2.10 -27.13
N SER A 464 18.10 2.11 -26.79
CA SER A 464 18.90 3.32 -26.55
C SER A 464 19.70 3.78 -27.78
N ALA A 465 19.56 3.13 -28.94
CA ALA A 465 20.36 3.39 -30.13
C ALA A 465 20.37 4.87 -30.60
N PRO A 466 19.26 5.64 -30.54
CA PRO A 466 19.30 7.07 -30.88
C PRO A 466 19.70 8.01 -29.70
N ASN A 467 19.93 7.50 -28.48
CA ASN A 467 20.15 8.30 -27.26
C ASN A 467 21.37 7.84 -26.43
N LYS A 468 22.35 7.14 -27.03
CA LYS A 468 23.54 6.63 -26.31
C LYS A 468 24.30 7.71 -25.53
N GLU A 469 24.40 8.92 -26.07
CA GLU A 469 25.07 10.06 -25.39
C GLU A 469 24.29 10.55 -24.16
N ARG A 470 22.95 10.48 -24.18
CA ARG A 470 22.09 10.81 -23.03
C ARG A 470 22.05 9.70 -21.99
N PHE A 471 22.18 8.44 -22.39
CA PHE A 471 22.27 7.30 -21.46
C PHE A 471 23.61 7.27 -20.73
N LEU A 472 24.72 7.45 -21.46
CA LEU A 472 26.04 7.67 -20.87
C LEU A 472 26.10 8.98 -20.08
N GLY A 473 25.38 10.01 -20.53
CA GLY A 473 25.17 11.27 -19.83
C GLY A 473 24.41 11.10 -18.52
N ALA A 474 23.34 10.30 -18.48
CA ALA A 474 22.51 10.02 -17.29
C ALA A 474 23.21 9.11 -16.28
N LEU A 475 24.06 8.19 -16.75
CA LEU A 475 24.93 7.36 -15.91
C LEU A 475 26.16 8.12 -15.38
N ARG A 476 26.71 9.09 -16.16
CA ARG A 476 27.80 9.97 -15.72
C ARG A 476 27.31 11.16 -14.88
N SER A 477 26.10 11.65 -15.14
CA SER A 477 25.45 12.67 -14.32
C SER A 477 24.90 12.00 -13.08
N ASN A 478 25.78 11.72 -12.12
CA ASN A 478 25.42 11.35 -10.75
C ASN A 478 24.78 12.54 -9.98
N SER A 479 24.02 13.36 -10.69
CA SER A 479 23.34 14.57 -10.25
C SER A 479 22.31 14.90 -11.34
N GLY A 480 21.11 14.34 -11.21
CA GLY A 480 19.94 14.77 -11.99
C GLY A 480 19.47 16.17 -11.57
N VAL A 481 20.41 17.11 -11.47
CA VAL A 481 20.20 18.49 -11.05
C VAL A 481 20.71 19.37 -12.18
N ALA A 482 19.85 19.56 -13.18
CA ALA A 482 19.76 20.83 -13.88
C ALA A 482 18.84 21.78 -13.07
N VAL A 483 18.92 21.78 -11.73
CA VAL A 483 18.37 22.86 -10.88
C VAL A 483 19.35 24.02 -10.97
N SER A 484 19.29 24.75 -12.09
CA SER A 484 20.17 25.87 -12.43
C SER A 484 21.68 25.52 -12.48
N ARG A 485 22.45 26.25 -13.29
CA ARG A 485 23.90 26.08 -13.47
C ARG A 485 24.75 26.38 -12.21
N THR A 486 24.21 26.30 -10.99
CA THR A 486 24.79 26.99 -9.82
C THR A 486 24.94 26.18 -8.54
N LEU A 487 24.34 25.00 -8.35
CA LEU A 487 24.44 24.25 -7.08
C LEU A 487 24.59 22.74 -7.31
N SER A 488 25.80 22.22 -7.11
CA SER A 488 26.00 20.77 -7.01
C SER A 488 25.38 20.23 -5.70
N ALA A 489 25.00 18.95 -5.66
CA ALA A 489 24.47 18.34 -4.42
C ALA A 489 25.46 18.45 -3.25
N GLY A 490 26.77 18.44 -3.55
CA GLY A 490 27.83 18.69 -2.57
C GLY A 490 27.85 20.14 -2.06
N ASP A 491 27.62 21.12 -2.95
CA ASP A 491 27.50 22.53 -2.55
C ASP A 491 26.25 22.77 -1.70
N LEU A 492 25.13 22.11 -2.01
CA LEU A 492 23.90 22.22 -1.23
C LEU A 492 24.09 21.69 0.20
N VAL A 493 24.77 20.54 0.36
CA VAL A 493 25.17 20.00 1.67
C VAL A 493 26.12 20.95 2.39
N GLY A 494 27.14 21.46 1.68
CA GLY A 494 28.08 22.44 2.20
C GLY A 494 27.38 23.67 2.79
N ARG A 495 26.44 24.23 2.03
CA ARG A 495 25.68 25.42 2.43
C ARG A 495 24.69 25.14 3.56
N ILE A 496 23.97 24.03 3.52
CA ILE A 496 22.95 23.70 4.54
C ILE A 496 23.58 23.40 5.92
N PHE A 497 24.67 22.63 5.95
CA PHE A 497 25.27 22.18 7.19
C PHE A 497 26.33 23.13 7.75
N PHE A 498 27.08 23.83 6.89
CA PHE A 498 28.28 24.57 7.29
C PHE A 498 28.20 26.09 7.07
N GLU A 499 27.27 26.60 6.24
CA GLU A 499 27.12 28.05 6.06
C GLU A 499 26.29 28.66 7.20
N LYS A 500 26.81 29.73 7.81
CA LYS A 500 26.08 30.52 8.81
C LYS A 500 24.98 31.32 8.09
N GLY A 501 23.82 30.69 7.88
CA GLY A 501 22.65 31.38 7.35
C GLY A 501 22.19 32.53 8.26
N SER A 502 21.59 33.56 7.68
CA SER A 502 20.91 34.64 8.42
C SER A 502 19.44 34.31 8.69
N GLY A 503 18.88 34.73 9.83
CA GLY A 503 17.45 34.58 10.17
C GLY A 503 17.09 33.28 10.92
N LEU A 504 15.94 32.67 10.64
CA LEU A 504 15.46 31.43 11.32
C LEU A 504 16.46 30.27 11.17
N PHE A 505 17.23 30.26 10.07
CA PHE A 505 18.31 29.33 9.79
C PHE A 505 19.68 29.78 10.33
N ALA A 506 19.73 30.77 11.24
CA ALA A 506 20.93 31.13 12.00
C ALA A 506 21.10 30.28 13.28
N ARG A 507 20.01 29.65 13.76
CA ARG A 507 20.08 28.77 14.93
C ARG A 507 20.66 27.41 14.53
N GLY A 508 21.89 27.15 14.98
CA GLY A 508 22.52 25.83 14.98
C GLY A 508 23.22 25.40 13.68
N ALA A 509 24.06 26.24 13.07
CA ALA A 509 25.00 25.74 12.06
C ALA A 509 26.03 24.78 12.72
N GLY A 510 26.46 23.73 12.02
CA GLY A 510 27.44 22.75 12.51
C GLY A 510 26.86 21.40 12.97
N ILE A 511 27.49 20.79 13.97
CA ILE A 511 27.28 19.38 14.37
C ILE A 511 25.83 19.06 14.76
N SER A 512 25.12 20.01 15.38
CA SER A 512 23.71 19.80 15.78
C SER A 512 22.78 19.60 14.56
N ARG A 513 23.01 20.31 13.44
CA ARG A 513 22.27 20.07 12.19
C ARG A 513 22.62 18.73 11.56
N LEU A 514 23.87 18.30 11.64
CA LEU A 514 24.27 16.99 11.14
C LEU A 514 23.49 15.86 11.85
N PHE A 515 23.27 15.99 13.17
CA PHE A 515 22.54 14.99 13.94
C PHE A 515 21.01 15.05 13.78
N PHE A 516 20.42 16.26 13.74
CA PHE A 516 18.97 16.44 13.78
C PHE A 516 18.32 16.83 12.45
N GLY A 517 19.11 17.24 11.45
CA GLY A 517 18.62 17.69 10.15
C GLY A 517 17.90 19.05 10.18
N LEU A 518 17.28 19.41 9.06
CA LEU A 518 16.43 20.60 8.92
C LEU A 518 15.01 20.44 9.49
N GLY A 519 14.58 19.20 9.78
CA GLY A 519 13.22 18.85 10.16
C GLY A 519 12.31 18.61 8.94
N SER A 520 11.15 17.98 9.17
CA SER A 520 10.21 17.59 8.12
C SER A 520 9.72 18.80 7.31
N GLY A 521 9.84 18.74 5.98
CA GLY A 521 9.54 19.85 5.07
C GLY A 521 10.59 20.99 5.11
N GLY A 522 11.72 20.78 5.78
CA GLY A 522 12.79 21.76 5.90
C GLY A 522 13.51 22.02 4.58
N ILE A 523 13.71 20.97 3.77
CA ILE A 523 14.33 21.08 2.44
C ILE A 523 13.49 21.94 1.51
N GLU A 524 12.17 21.72 1.48
CA GLU A 524 11.26 22.46 0.61
C GLU A 524 11.26 23.95 0.93
N ARG A 525 11.23 24.28 2.22
CA ARG A 525 11.29 25.68 2.70
C ARG A 525 12.64 26.32 2.47
N PHE A 526 13.72 25.55 2.63
CA PHE A 526 15.07 26.03 2.37
C PHE A 526 15.27 26.30 0.88
N CYS A 527 14.93 25.34 0.01
CA CYS A 527 15.08 25.47 -1.43
C CYS A 527 14.19 26.58 -2.01
N ALA A 528 13.00 26.82 -1.46
CA ALA A 528 12.15 27.95 -1.86
C ALA A 528 12.80 29.33 -1.63
N LEU A 529 13.81 29.44 -0.75
CA LEU A 529 14.55 30.69 -0.52
C LEU A 529 15.67 30.93 -1.54
N TYR A 530 16.16 29.87 -2.18
CA TYR A 530 17.36 29.92 -3.03
C TYR A 530 17.10 29.53 -4.50
N THR A 531 15.97 28.89 -4.79
CA THR A 531 15.63 28.39 -6.12
C THR A 531 14.17 28.68 -6.46
N SER A 532 13.90 29.00 -7.72
CA SER A 532 12.55 29.17 -8.27
C SER A 532 11.89 27.85 -8.69
N VAL A 533 12.55 26.72 -8.46
CA VAL A 533 12.09 25.39 -8.85
C VAL A 533 11.10 24.88 -7.80
N PRO A 534 9.97 24.26 -8.19
CA PRO A 534 9.01 23.72 -7.25
C PRO A 534 9.68 22.67 -6.32
N PRO A 535 9.33 22.65 -5.02
CA PRO A 535 10.01 21.81 -4.04
C PRO A 535 10.00 20.30 -4.36
N GLN A 536 8.94 19.83 -5.02
CA GLN A 536 8.77 18.42 -5.43
C GLN A 536 9.81 18.00 -6.47
N GLU A 537 10.13 18.85 -7.44
CA GLU A 537 11.16 18.57 -8.44
C GLU A 537 12.56 18.52 -7.81
N VAL A 538 12.81 19.38 -6.82
CA VAL A 538 14.07 19.36 -6.05
C VAL A 538 14.18 18.06 -5.25
N ALA A 539 13.11 17.63 -4.58
CA ALA A 539 13.08 16.36 -3.85
C ALA A 539 13.30 15.15 -4.78
N ALA A 540 12.64 15.12 -5.94
CA ALA A 540 12.78 14.04 -6.93
C ALA A 540 14.16 13.97 -7.61
N SER A 541 14.94 15.06 -7.54
CA SER A 541 16.29 15.17 -8.09
C SER A 541 17.40 14.69 -7.14
N LEU A 542 17.13 14.65 -5.84
CA LEU A 542 18.07 14.20 -4.83
C LEU A 542 18.00 12.67 -4.68
N ASN A 543 19.15 12.05 -4.38
CA ASN A 543 19.19 10.65 -3.96
C ASN A 543 18.56 10.52 -2.56
N PHE A 544 17.87 9.41 -2.35
CA PHE A 544 17.18 9.07 -1.12
C PHE A 544 17.99 9.30 0.16
N TRP A 545 19.23 8.83 0.19
CA TRP A 545 20.10 8.92 1.35
C TRP A 545 20.53 10.35 1.65
N PHE A 546 20.78 11.13 0.61
CA PHE A 546 21.10 12.55 0.75
C PHE A 546 19.89 13.35 1.26
N TYR A 547 18.70 13.07 0.72
CA TYR A 547 17.48 13.72 1.18
C TYR A 547 17.22 13.45 2.67
N LEU A 548 17.31 12.18 3.09
CA LEU A 548 17.16 11.81 4.50
C LEU A 548 18.22 12.43 5.41
N LEU A 549 19.47 12.50 4.96
CA LEU A 549 20.54 13.13 5.73
C LEU A 549 20.28 14.62 5.94
N ILE A 550 19.83 15.32 4.90
CA ILE A 550 19.55 16.76 4.96
C ILE A 550 18.31 17.04 5.83
N GLU A 551 17.22 16.27 5.64
CA GLU A 551 15.97 16.52 6.34
C GLU A 551 16.00 16.05 7.79
N ASN A 552 16.52 14.85 8.03
CA ASN A 552 16.39 14.13 9.30
C ASN A 552 17.76 13.83 9.97
N GLY A 553 18.86 14.33 9.40
CA GLY A 553 20.20 14.14 9.94
C GLY A 553 20.68 12.69 9.88
N VAL A 554 21.74 12.39 10.64
CA VAL A 554 22.31 11.04 10.75
C VAL A 554 21.28 10.02 11.29
N ALA A 555 20.39 10.44 12.19
CA ALA A 555 19.32 9.58 12.71
C ALA A 555 18.36 9.12 11.59
N GLY A 556 18.03 10.03 10.67
CA GLY A 556 17.22 9.74 9.48
C GLY A 556 17.80 8.68 8.55
N VAL A 557 19.12 8.50 8.53
CA VAL A 557 19.81 7.49 7.72
C VAL A 557 19.99 6.18 8.49
N LEU A 558 20.39 6.24 9.76
CA LEU A 558 20.66 5.05 10.57
C LEU A 558 19.40 4.22 10.86
N LEU A 559 18.25 4.87 11.08
CA LEU A 559 17.00 4.16 11.41
C LEU A 559 16.48 3.30 10.23
N PRO A 560 16.39 3.81 8.99
CA PRO A 560 16.08 2.97 7.83
C PRO A 560 17.10 1.86 7.59
N ILE A 561 18.41 2.11 7.76
CA ILE A 561 19.43 1.07 7.62
C ILE A 561 19.21 -0.06 8.63
N ALA A 562 18.95 0.30 9.89
CA ALA A 562 18.65 -0.68 10.94
C ALA A 562 17.37 -1.47 10.62
N PHE A 563 16.32 -0.81 10.11
CA PHE A 563 15.10 -1.48 9.65
C PHE A 563 15.38 -2.45 8.52
N PHE A 564 16.06 -2.01 7.45
CA PHE A 564 16.39 -2.83 6.28
C PHE A 564 17.23 -4.05 6.66
N PHE A 565 18.20 -3.86 7.56
CA PHE A 565 19.03 -4.93 8.06
C PHE A 565 18.22 -5.99 8.82
N LEU A 566 17.37 -5.59 9.76
CA LEU A 566 16.50 -6.51 10.52
C LEU A 566 15.46 -7.17 9.62
N PHE A 567 14.94 -6.46 8.62
CA PHE A 567 14.01 -6.99 7.63
C PHE A 567 14.67 -8.08 6.78
N TYR A 568 15.89 -7.86 6.26
CA TYR A 568 16.67 -8.89 5.59
C TYR A 568 16.92 -10.08 6.50
N GLN A 569 17.33 -9.85 7.76
CA GLN A 569 17.53 -10.94 8.74
C GLN A 569 16.26 -11.77 8.92
N SER A 570 15.10 -11.12 9.06
CA SER A 570 13.80 -11.79 9.19
C SER A 570 13.48 -12.63 7.96
N CYS A 571 13.68 -12.08 6.75
CA CYS A 571 13.47 -12.78 5.49
C CYS A 571 14.37 -14.01 5.34
N PHE A 572 15.68 -13.86 5.52
CA PHE A 572 16.64 -14.96 5.38
C PHE A 572 16.40 -16.06 6.43
N SER A 573 16.08 -15.70 7.67
CA SER A 573 15.74 -16.67 8.71
C SER A 573 14.48 -17.47 8.36
N THR A 574 13.46 -16.82 7.80
CA THR A 574 12.21 -17.47 7.40
C THR A 574 12.39 -18.33 6.16
N MET A 575 13.22 -17.92 5.20
CA MET A 575 13.56 -18.75 4.03
C MET A 575 14.31 -20.03 4.40
N ARG A 576 15.21 -19.97 5.40
CA ARG A 576 16.03 -21.10 5.85
C ARG A 576 15.25 -22.09 6.69
N TYR A 577 14.54 -21.59 7.70
CA TYR A 577 13.85 -22.44 8.68
C TYR A 577 12.36 -22.65 8.35
N GLY A 578 11.87 -22.01 7.28
CA GLY A 578 10.51 -22.09 6.71
C GLY A 578 9.98 -23.49 6.52
N THR A 579 8.79 -23.77 7.07
CA THR A 579 8.03 -24.99 6.74
C THR A 579 7.07 -24.74 5.59
N ASP A 580 6.32 -23.62 5.63
CA ASP A 580 5.37 -23.28 4.59
C ASP A 580 6.07 -22.72 3.33
N ARG A 581 5.88 -23.40 2.19
CA ARG A 581 6.42 -22.97 0.90
C ARG A 581 5.93 -21.58 0.51
N THR A 582 4.67 -21.25 0.78
CA THR A 582 4.09 -19.96 0.39
C THR A 582 4.70 -18.81 1.18
N VAL A 583 4.94 -19.00 2.48
CA VAL A 583 5.59 -18.00 3.33
C VAL A 583 7.07 -17.85 2.95
N ARG A 584 7.78 -18.94 2.64
CA ARG A 584 9.16 -18.85 2.12
C ARG A 584 9.25 -18.04 0.85
N LEU A 585 8.32 -18.24 -0.08
CA LEU A 585 8.24 -17.44 -1.30
C LEU A 585 7.93 -15.97 -0.99
N CYS A 586 7.07 -15.69 0.00
CA CYS A 586 6.82 -14.32 0.47
C CYS A 586 8.09 -13.65 1.02
N SER A 587 8.88 -14.36 1.85
CA SER A 587 10.18 -13.84 2.33
C SER A 587 11.17 -13.61 1.19
N MET A 588 11.18 -14.46 0.16
CA MET A 588 11.98 -14.21 -1.03
C MET A 588 11.58 -12.91 -1.74
N ALA A 589 10.27 -12.65 -1.90
CA ALA A 589 9.84 -11.35 -2.41
C ALA A 589 10.26 -10.20 -1.51
N GLY A 590 10.32 -10.39 -0.19
CA GLY A 590 10.84 -9.36 0.72
C GLY A 590 12.26 -8.96 0.40
N VAL A 591 13.15 -9.95 0.24
CA VAL A 591 14.54 -9.71 -0.16
C VAL A 591 14.61 -9.05 -1.54
N VAL A 592 13.84 -9.54 -2.51
CA VAL A 592 13.80 -8.99 -3.87
C VAL A 592 13.30 -7.54 -3.87
N MET A 593 12.16 -7.28 -3.24
CA MET A 593 11.51 -5.98 -3.12
C MET A 593 12.46 -4.95 -2.50
N LEU A 594 13.04 -5.29 -1.35
CA LEU A 594 13.94 -4.37 -0.64
C LEU A 594 15.19 -4.06 -1.47
N THR A 595 15.74 -5.07 -2.16
CA THR A 595 16.90 -4.87 -3.04
C THR A 595 16.58 -3.96 -4.22
N GLY A 596 15.43 -4.14 -4.85
CA GLY A 596 14.96 -3.28 -5.94
C GLY A 596 14.73 -1.83 -5.47
N VAL A 597 14.09 -1.66 -4.32
CA VAL A 597 13.90 -0.34 -3.69
C VAL A 597 15.24 0.33 -3.42
N LEU A 598 16.21 -0.37 -2.81
CA LEU A 598 17.53 0.17 -2.50
C LEU A 598 18.28 0.63 -3.76
N ILE A 599 18.21 -0.13 -4.85
CA ILE A 599 18.84 0.25 -6.13
C ILE A 599 18.20 1.52 -6.68
N MET A 600 16.87 1.61 -6.65
CA MET A 600 16.16 2.81 -7.08
C MET A 600 16.49 4.02 -6.19
N SER A 601 16.58 3.81 -4.87
CA SER A 601 16.91 4.83 -3.87
C SER A 601 18.30 5.45 -4.07
N ILE A 602 19.27 4.73 -4.65
CA ILE A 602 20.59 5.29 -5.00
C ILE A 602 20.47 6.43 -6.02
N PHE A 603 19.43 6.43 -6.86
CA PHE A 603 19.28 7.42 -7.92
C PHE A 603 18.25 8.49 -7.57
N ARG A 604 17.19 8.16 -6.83
CA ARG A 604 16.05 9.07 -6.61
C ARG A 604 15.41 8.87 -5.23
N TYR A 605 14.93 9.96 -4.64
CA TYR A 605 14.03 9.92 -3.49
C TYR A 605 12.58 9.77 -3.94
N ALA A 606 11.87 8.75 -3.45
CA ALA A 606 10.46 8.50 -3.78
C ALA A 606 9.50 8.76 -2.61
N TRP A 607 10.00 8.93 -1.37
CA TRP A 607 9.14 9.10 -0.19
C TRP A 607 8.62 10.52 0.01
N TYR A 608 8.83 11.44 -0.95
CA TYR A 608 8.17 12.74 -0.93
C TYR A 608 6.68 12.62 -1.24
N ASP A 609 6.28 11.62 -2.04
CA ASP A 609 4.87 11.32 -2.31
C ASP A 609 4.30 10.43 -1.17
N PRO A 610 3.22 10.89 -0.49
CA PRO A 610 2.50 10.11 0.52
C PRO A 610 2.13 8.69 0.06
N ALA A 611 1.80 8.50 -1.21
CA ALA A 611 1.43 7.20 -1.76
C ALA A 611 2.62 6.24 -1.78
N ALA A 612 3.80 6.69 -2.23
CA ALA A 612 5.00 5.85 -2.22
C ALA A 612 5.46 5.48 -0.80
N LEU A 613 5.37 6.43 0.14
CA LEU A 613 5.66 6.17 1.55
C LEU A 613 4.73 5.06 2.09
N LEU A 614 3.42 5.17 1.84
CA LEU A 614 2.44 4.17 2.29
C LEU A 614 2.66 2.80 1.66
N VAL A 615 2.87 2.74 0.34
CA VAL A 615 3.09 1.46 -0.38
C VAL A 615 4.28 0.72 0.22
N PHE A 616 5.39 1.41 0.44
CA PHE A 616 6.59 0.79 0.98
C PHE A 616 6.34 0.15 2.34
N PHE A 617 5.77 0.92 3.28
CA PHE A 617 5.50 0.43 4.63
C PHE A 617 4.40 -0.62 4.65
N ALA A 618 3.36 -0.50 3.83
CA ALA A 618 2.30 -1.50 3.73
C ALA A 618 2.82 -2.82 3.13
N ALA A 619 3.63 -2.77 2.07
CA ALA A 619 4.21 -3.95 1.44
C ALA A 619 5.20 -4.67 2.36
N ALA A 620 6.10 -3.92 3.02
CA ALA A 620 6.99 -4.47 4.03
C ALA A 620 6.21 -5.11 5.18
N ALA A 621 5.15 -4.46 5.65
CA ALA A 621 4.29 -4.99 6.72
C ALA A 621 3.55 -6.27 6.33
N VAL A 622 3.06 -6.40 5.08
CA VAL A 622 2.41 -7.65 4.60
C VAL A 622 3.38 -8.83 4.67
N ILE A 623 4.66 -8.60 4.34
CA ILE A 623 5.71 -9.62 4.40
C ILE A 623 6.05 -9.93 5.86
N SER A 624 6.31 -8.91 6.68
CA SER A 624 6.54 -9.05 8.12
C SER A 624 5.41 -9.82 8.82
N ALA A 625 4.14 -9.57 8.45
CA ALA A 625 2.98 -10.28 8.99
C ALA A 625 2.99 -11.78 8.62
N ALA A 626 3.31 -12.11 7.38
CA ALA A 626 3.40 -13.50 6.93
C ALA A 626 4.52 -14.26 7.66
N GLU A 627 5.68 -13.64 7.83
CA GLU A 627 6.82 -14.22 8.54
C GLU A 627 6.54 -14.43 10.01
N ARG A 628 5.88 -13.46 10.63
CA ARG A 628 5.43 -13.54 12.02
C ARG A 628 4.43 -14.67 12.22
N HIS A 629 3.49 -14.87 11.30
CA HIS A 629 2.55 -15.98 11.36
C HIS A 629 3.29 -17.33 11.36
N GLU A 630 4.25 -17.51 10.46
CA GLU A 630 5.07 -18.72 10.39
C GLU A 630 5.92 -18.93 11.66
N ARG A 631 6.49 -17.86 12.23
CA ARG A 631 7.21 -17.93 13.51
C ARG A 631 6.28 -18.39 14.64
N PHE A 632 5.08 -17.82 14.71
CA PHE A 632 4.11 -18.19 15.72
C PHE A 632 3.71 -19.67 15.60
N ARG A 633 3.38 -20.11 14.38
CA ARG A 633 3.03 -21.51 14.08
C ARG A 633 4.10 -22.50 14.56
N ARG A 634 5.39 -22.17 14.40
CA ARG A 634 6.47 -23.04 14.89
C ARG A 634 6.58 -23.13 16.40
N VAL A 635 6.25 -22.04 17.11
CA VAL A 635 6.32 -22.01 18.58
C VAL A 635 5.15 -22.77 19.19
N THR A 636 3.94 -22.66 18.61
CA THR A 636 2.73 -23.30 19.15
C THR A 636 2.45 -24.70 18.58
N GLY A 637 3.04 -25.10 17.46
CA GLY A 637 2.85 -26.43 16.87
C GLY A 637 1.48 -26.66 16.19
N GLU A 638 0.49 -25.81 16.43
CA GLU A 638 -0.86 -25.92 15.86
C GLU A 638 -1.01 -25.21 14.50
N PHE A 639 -1.73 -25.87 13.58
CA PHE A 639 -2.27 -25.23 12.37
C PHE A 639 -3.44 -24.33 12.80
N MET A 640 -3.25 -23.01 12.72
CA MET A 640 -4.37 -22.09 12.94
C MET A 640 -5.34 -22.16 11.76
N GLU A 641 -6.47 -22.85 11.96
CA GLU A 641 -7.65 -22.65 11.12
C GLU A 641 -8.24 -21.25 11.35
N ASP A 642 -8.80 -20.66 10.29
CA ASP A 642 -9.24 -19.25 10.19
C ASP A 642 -10.26 -18.79 11.27
N GLY A 643 -10.79 -19.70 12.11
CA GLY A 643 -11.81 -19.42 13.13
C GLY A 643 -11.31 -19.19 14.57
N ASN A 644 -10.19 -19.79 15.01
CA ASN A 644 -9.94 -19.99 16.46
C ASN A 644 -9.08 -18.93 17.18
N ARG A 645 -8.75 -17.80 16.52
CA ARG A 645 -7.90 -16.79 17.18
C ARG A 645 -8.60 -15.98 18.27
N ALA A 646 -9.93 -15.84 18.22
CA ALA A 646 -10.66 -15.13 19.27
C ALA A 646 -10.70 -15.92 20.60
N GLU A 647 -10.62 -17.25 20.53
CA GLU A 647 -10.68 -18.12 21.71
C GLU A 647 -9.29 -18.36 22.33
N LEU A 648 -8.24 -18.52 21.53
CA LEU A 648 -6.87 -18.67 22.05
C LEU A 648 -6.29 -17.37 22.64
N GLU A 649 -6.76 -16.19 22.24
CA GLU A 649 -6.41 -14.91 22.89
C GLU A 649 -7.05 -14.72 24.29
N TYR A 650 -8.03 -15.55 24.67
CA TYR A 650 -8.67 -15.48 26.00
C TYR A 650 -8.09 -16.45 27.03
N TYR A 651 -7.42 -17.52 26.59
CA TYR A 651 -6.91 -18.59 27.46
C TYR A 651 -5.37 -18.70 27.51
N GLY A 652 -4.62 -17.82 26.81
CA GLY A 652 -3.16 -17.75 26.81
C GLY A 652 -2.54 -16.65 27.67
#